data_AF-A0A316L9Z7-F1
#
_entry.id   AF-A0A316L9Z7-F1
#
_cell.length_a   1.000
_cell.length_b   1.000
_cell.length_c   1.000
_cell.angle_alpha   90.00
_cell.angle_beta   90.00
_cell.angle_gamma   90.00
#
_symmetry.space_group_name_H-M   'P 1'
#
loop_
_entity.id
_entity.type
_entity.pdbx_description
1 polymer ?
#
loop_
_entity_poly.entity_id
_entity_poly.type
_entity_poly.pdbx_seq_one_letter_code
_entity_poly.pdbx_strand_id
1 'polypeptide(L)'
;MNHLKRTLSLLLAVILLLGIAAPALAATTTISDEDIPYDFFEYYNGSWNDLNTPVHRDASGNYAYCIEHMKDPPSNSTQYTDFNAAAIFSSTTITGIQAIIDHGYPITTGGLGASKAHYATANAIRFWIKESAGVGYNFMADPTDSSKVRAKSDATDCWAFCMQLLQYARAGATTGGGTGGEIVVSDVNLTWQLVGGQLSAELTVTAPDGYTIQPSHNVNISGYTGGTYDELTITAPTSLSGAQVSLFIQSKASATANSALLYWYEPSSTSKQKVVVAELTAGGTPDSGYVYITGSFYDLTVRKTDNYTDAALDGAVFQLSQGGTVIGLTQTGAGQYTAGGSASTFTTSGGTAKITGLPGGSYTLTETSTPSNGYVGAGSTNINLTGNGTVNIENAPTQVNVVKTDGYTKQPMPGVTFLLRDSEGNPVLLKKAADGTYRPDAGGTDGFTVDNQGKASILYLPAGKYTILEPNAEGYAELGGNSFTLSEITNIKAVNEPLAIVLTKVDSFTGKTLPDIPFTLLDGAGQEVTFSKHWDGVYHYDKAGTAGFATGADGTAAIYYIPEGQYVLRETASLGLGYAQPKDIPVEVTQQNGISNPITVRFQNDPTMLEFSKADAVTKEPLDGGTFRLLDESGAVVKLKDIEPGSYRPDAEGEATFVTKGGEAVFRYLTPQKYTIEEVTAPSGYTNDTPKSVTVTAQNDVSNAAKINMQDYALTLVFDKADGLTDKPLDGCTFIGCCTERTNKFTPYRIPGARFPSEL
;
A
#
# COMPACT_ATOMS: atom_id res chain seq x y z
N MET A 1 53.32 -12.20 -48.20
CA MET A 1 53.41 -10.76 -47.86
C MET A 1 53.95 -10.46 -46.46
N ASN A 2 54.67 -11.40 -45.82
CA ASN A 2 55.14 -11.28 -44.43
C ASN A 2 56.65 -11.06 -44.25
N HIS A 3 57.42 -10.95 -45.34
CA HIS A 3 58.87 -10.63 -45.27
C HIS A 3 59.22 -9.16 -45.58
N LEU A 4 58.27 -8.38 -46.14
CA LEU A 4 58.52 -6.98 -46.55
C LEU A 4 58.23 -5.96 -45.43
N LYS A 5 57.51 -6.35 -44.38
CA LYS A 5 57.21 -5.47 -43.23
C LYS A 5 58.22 -5.57 -42.09
N ARG A 6 59.04 -6.63 -42.04
CA ARG A 6 60.13 -6.79 -41.05
C ARG A 6 61.42 -6.07 -41.48
N THR A 7 61.65 -5.89 -42.77
CA THR A 7 62.81 -5.16 -43.31
C THR A 7 62.64 -3.64 -43.31
N LEU A 8 61.40 -3.13 -43.39
CA LEU A 8 61.14 -1.68 -43.35
C LEU A 8 61.25 -1.09 -41.92
N SER A 9 60.89 -1.87 -40.90
CA SER A 9 61.08 -1.48 -39.49
C SER A 9 62.54 -1.57 -39.03
N LEU A 10 63.36 -2.44 -39.65
CA LEU A 10 64.81 -2.45 -39.42
C LEU A 10 65.53 -1.29 -40.12
N LEU A 11 65.08 -0.88 -41.31
CA LEU A 11 65.69 0.24 -42.03
C LEU A 11 65.37 1.61 -41.38
N LEU A 12 64.20 1.76 -40.78
CA LEU A 12 63.82 3.00 -40.07
C LEU A 12 64.46 3.11 -38.68
N ALA A 13 64.77 1.98 -38.03
CA ALA A 13 65.52 1.94 -36.77
C ALA A 13 67.03 2.17 -36.96
N VAL A 14 67.60 1.87 -38.13
CA VAL A 14 69.04 2.05 -38.42
C VAL A 14 69.37 3.47 -38.93
N ILE A 15 68.40 4.23 -39.44
CA ILE A 15 68.62 5.61 -39.93
C ILE A 15 68.48 6.68 -38.82
N LEU A 16 67.89 6.36 -37.66
CA LEU A 16 67.87 7.23 -36.48
C LEU A 16 69.05 7.02 -35.51
N LEU A 17 69.96 6.08 -35.82
CA LEU A 17 71.17 5.77 -35.04
C LEU A 17 72.48 6.27 -35.69
N LEU A 18 72.39 6.99 -36.82
CA LEU A 18 73.53 7.58 -37.52
C LEU A 18 73.48 9.11 -37.44
N GLY A 19 73.58 9.61 -36.22
CA GLY A 19 73.73 11.04 -35.91
C GLY A 19 74.54 11.26 -34.63
N ILE A 20 75.33 10.27 -34.21
CA ILE A 20 76.27 10.44 -33.11
C ILE A 20 77.63 10.54 -33.76
N ALA A 21 78.14 11.77 -33.83
CA ALA A 21 79.55 11.99 -34.04
C ALA A 21 80.33 11.04 -33.13
N ALA A 22 81.34 10.36 -33.68
CA ALA A 22 82.31 9.61 -32.91
C ALA A 22 82.71 10.43 -31.66
N PRO A 23 83.03 9.80 -30.51
CA PRO A 23 83.58 10.54 -29.39
C PRO A 23 84.77 11.33 -29.93
N ALA A 24 84.61 12.66 -29.92
CA ALA A 24 85.71 13.56 -30.16
C ALA A 24 86.84 13.14 -29.23
N LEU A 25 88.06 13.14 -29.75
CA LEU A 25 89.28 13.09 -28.96
C LEU A 25 89.05 13.77 -27.61
N ALA A 26 89.37 13.06 -26.51
CA ALA A 26 89.21 13.51 -25.13
C ALA A 26 89.26 15.03 -25.02
N ALA A 27 88.11 15.65 -24.76
CA ALA A 27 88.01 17.11 -24.62
C ALA A 27 88.83 17.49 -23.39
N THR A 28 90.09 17.84 -23.61
CA THR A 28 90.96 18.34 -22.56
C THR A 28 90.51 19.76 -22.23
N THR A 29 90.15 20.03 -20.98
CA THR A 29 89.81 21.37 -20.51
C THR A 29 90.79 21.82 -19.42
N THR A 30 90.79 23.10 -19.11
CA THR A 30 91.47 23.66 -17.93
C THR A 30 90.41 24.15 -16.97
N ILE A 31 90.58 23.87 -15.68
CA ILE A 31 89.65 24.32 -14.65
C ILE A 31 90.27 25.51 -13.91
N SER A 32 89.59 26.65 -13.93
CA SER A 32 90.01 27.85 -13.21
C SER A 32 89.86 27.68 -11.70
N ASP A 33 90.63 28.46 -10.96
CA ASP A 33 90.52 28.56 -9.51
C ASP A 33 90.41 30.05 -9.16
N GLU A 34 89.19 30.47 -8.82
CA GLU A 34 88.86 31.84 -8.46
C GLU A 34 88.44 31.86 -7.00
N ASP A 35 89.35 32.31 -6.14
CA ASP A 35 89.07 32.49 -4.72
C ASP A 35 88.01 33.57 -4.52
N ILE A 36 87.06 33.33 -3.62
CA ILE A 36 86.01 34.30 -3.33
C ILE A 36 86.41 35.18 -2.14
N PRO A 37 86.07 36.47 -2.13
CA PRO A 37 86.52 37.40 -1.09
C PRO A 37 85.90 37.14 0.30
N TYR A 38 84.91 36.24 0.41
CA TYR A 38 84.23 35.94 1.66
C TYR A 38 83.69 34.51 1.72
N ASP A 39 84.11 33.77 2.75
CA ASP A 39 83.58 32.44 3.08
C ASP A 39 82.39 32.53 4.00
N PHE A 40 81.28 31.92 3.60
CA PHE A 40 80.01 31.99 4.32
C PHE A 40 79.90 30.98 5.46
N PHE A 41 80.62 29.85 5.38
CA PHE A 41 80.63 28.80 6.40
C PHE A 41 82.00 28.71 7.07
N GLU A 42 82.01 28.15 8.28
CA GLU A 42 83.21 27.85 9.06
C GLU A 42 83.15 26.42 9.61
N TYR A 43 84.31 25.79 9.76
CA TYR A 43 84.43 24.43 10.31
C TYR A 43 85.37 24.40 11.51
N TYR A 44 85.15 23.45 12.41
CA TYR A 44 85.89 23.33 13.66
C TYR A 44 86.99 22.25 13.57
N ASN A 45 88.24 22.66 13.79
CA ASN A 45 89.40 21.77 13.88
C ASN A 45 90.36 22.28 14.98
N GLY A 46 89.90 22.26 16.24
CA GLY A 46 90.61 22.86 17.39
C GLY A 46 90.38 24.37 17.53
N SER A 47 90.15 25.07 16.42
CA SER A 47 89.59 26.42 16.32
C SER A 47 88.61 26.49 15.16
N TRP A 48 87.81 27.56 15.10
CA TRP A 48 86.98 27.86 13.93
C TRP A 48 87.86 28.36 12.79
N ASN A 49 87.68 27.78 11.60
CA ASN A 49 88.38 28.13 10.38
C ASN A 49 87.36 28.38 9.27
N ASP A 50 87.65 29.35 8.41
CA ASP A 50 86.83 29.63 7.23
C ASP A 50 86.81 28.43 6.28
N LEU A 51 85.62 28.06 5.83
CA LEU A 51 85.43 26.93 4.93
C LEU A 51 85.63 27.39 3.48
N ASN A 52 86.90 27.49 3.06
CA ASN A 52 87.18 27.99 1.72
C ASN A 52 86.46 27.17 0.62
N THR A 53 85.69 27.86 -0.21
CA THR A 53 84.93 27.29 -1.32
C THR A 53 85.05 28.18 -2.57
N PRO A 54 86.20 28.11 -3.27
CA PRO A 54 86.44 28.90 -4.47
C PRO A 54 85.48 28.54 -5.61
N VAL A 55 85.36 29.44 -6.58
CA VAL A 55 84.59 29.23 -7.82
C VAL A 55 85.52 28.61 -8.86
N HIS A 56 85.07 27.53 -9.47
CA HIS A 56 85.78 26.89 -10.58
C HIS A 56 84.95 26.97 -11.85
N ARG A 57 85.63 27.15 -12.99
CA ARG A 57 85.00 27.13 -14.30
C ARG A 57 85.84 26.36 -15.31
N ASP A 58 85.17 25.74 -16.26
CA ASP A 58 85.84 25.23 -17.45
C ASP A 58 86.22 26.38 -18.42
N ALA A 59 86.92 26.04 -19.51
CA ALA A 59 87.31 27.01 -20.54
C ALA A 59 86.12 27.70 -21.24
N SER A 60 84.91 27.13 -21.15
CA SER A 60 83.66 27.65 -21.72
C SER A 60 82.89 28.55 -20.74
N GLY A 61 83.36 28.68 -19.50
CA GLY A 61 82.73 29.48 -18.45
C GLY A 61 81.66 28.75 -17.63
N ASN A 62 81.43 27.45 -17.91
CA ASN A 62 80.50 26.61 -17.15
C ASN A 62 81.01 26.39 -15.73
N TYR A 63 80.10 26.30 -14.76
CA TYR A 63 80.48 26.09 -13.36
C TYR A 63 80.97 24.67 -13.13
N ALA A 64 82.13 24.56 -12.50
CA ALA A 64 82.74 23.31 -12.08
C ALA A 64 82.68 23.19 -10.55
N TYR A 65 82.25 22.03 -10.06
CA TYR A 65 82.17 21.73 -8.63
C TYR A 65 83.13 20.61 -8.27
N CYS A 66 83.88 20.83 -7.20
CA CYS A 66 84.84 19.86 -6.70
C CYS A 66 84.14 18.62 -6.12
N ILE A 67 84.72 17.44 -6.37
CA ILE A 67 84.17 16.15 -5.91
C ILE A 67 85.18 15.31 -5.10
N GLU A 68 86.42 15.79 -4.91
CA GLU A 68 87.47 15.13 -4.10
C GLU A 68 88.15 16.12 -3.14
N HIS A 69 87.44 16.53 -2.08
CA HIS A 69 87.79 17.66 -1.22
C HIS A 69 89.07 17.52 -0.36
N MET A 70 89.72 16.34 -0.33
CA MET A 70 90.97 16.10 0.42
C MET A 70 92.24 16.37 -0.41
N LYS A 71 92.10 16.79 -1.67
CA LYS A 71 93.21 17.11 -2.58
C LYS A 71 93.34 18.62 -2.78
N ASP A 72 94.41 19.07 -3.43
CA ASP A 72 94.62 20.49 -3.72
C ASP A 72 93.57 20.99 -4.74
N PRO A 73 93.02 22.22 -4.59
CA PRO A 73 92.04 22.75 -5.52
C PRO A 73 92.57 22.78 -6.96
N PRO A 74 91.67 22.77 -7.97
CA PRO A 74 92.03 22.93 -9.37
C PRO A 74 93.02 24.06 -9.66
N SER A 75 93.72 24.02 -10.79
CA SER A 75 94.57 25.13 -11.22
C SER A 75 94.56 25.27 -12.74
N ASN A 76 94.70 26.52 -13.21
CA ASN A 76 94.77 26.84 -14.63
C ASN A 76 95.97 26.19 -15.38
N SER A 77 96.96 25.69 -14.64
CA SER A 77 98.13 24.98 -15.16
C SER A 77 97.95 23.46 -15.27
N THR A 78 96.84 22.90 -14.78
CA THR A 78 96.55 21.46 -14.80
C THR A 78 95.55 21.14 -15.90
N GLN A 79 95.86 20.17 -16.76
CA GLN A 79 94.93 19.65 -17.77
C GLN A 79 93.94 18.66 -17.14
N TYR A 80 92.68 18.75 -17.55
CA TYR A 80 91.58 17.90 -17.10
C TYR A 80 90.99 17.13 -18.27
N THR A 81 90.75 15.83 -18.09
CA THR A 81 90.17 14.95 -19.10
C THR A 81 88.89 14.31 -18.59
N ASP A 82 87.96 14.03 -19.49
CA ASP A 82 86.71 13.34 -19.15
C ASP A 82 87.02 11.98 -18.49
N PHE A 83 86.23 11.63 -17.47
CA PHE A 83 86.28 10.32 -16.84
C PHE A 83 84.87 9.80 -16.52
N ASN A 84 84.73 8.48 -16.43
CA ASN A 84 83.46 7.88 -16.06
C ASN A 84 83.22 7.96 -14.54
N ALA A 85 82.30 8.82 -14.09
CA ALA A 85 81.96 8.98 -12.68
C ALA A 85 81.43 7.71 -12.00
N ALA A 86 80.77 6.82 -12.76
CA ALA A 86 80.30 5.53 -12.24
C ALA A 86 81.46 4.61 -11.82
N ALA A 87 82.71 4.93 -12.18
CA ALA A 87 83.89 4.21 -11.72
C ALA A 87 84.26 4.50 -10.26
N ILE A 88 83.80 5.62 -9.68
CA ILE A 88 84.13 6.02 -8.31
C ILE A 88 82.92 6.34 -7.43
N PHE A 89 81.74 6.56 -8.02
CA PHE A 89 80.51 6.87 -7.30
C PHE A 89 79.37 5.92 -7.66
N SER A 90 78.52 5.64 -6.67
CA SER A 90 77.27 4.89 -6.85
C SER A 90 76.27 5.69 -7.69
N SER A 91 75.28 5.00 -8.28
CA SER A 91 74.16 5.67 -8.95
C SER A 91 73.45 6.64 -8.01
N THR A 92 73.26 6.29 -6.74
CA THR A 92 72.67 7.18 -5.72
C THR A 92 73.48 8.46 -5.52
N THR A 93 74.81 8.35 -5.43
CA THR A 93 75.69 9.52 -5.30
C THR A 93 75.58 10.43 -6.52
N ILE A 94 75.63 9.84 -7.73
CA ILE A 94 75.51 10.57 -9.00
C ILE A 94 74.14 11.25 -9.13
N THR A 95 73.04 10.53 -8.84
CA THR A 95 71.67 11.07 -8.85
C THR A 95 71.50 12.21 -7.85
N GLY A 96 72.08 12.11 -6.66
CA GLY A 96 71.97 13.21 -5.69
C GLY A 96 72.81 14.43 -6.08
N ILE A 97 73.97 14.26 -6.75
CA ILE A 97 74.72 15.39 -7.33
C ILE A 97 73.88 16.07 -8.43
N GLN A 98 73.22 15.28 -9.30
CA GLN A 98 72.29 15.82 -10.29
C GLN A 98 71.13 16.57 -9.64
N ALA A 99 70.49 16.02 -8.60
CA ALA A 99 69.39 16.67 -7.90
C ALA A 99 69.82 18.00 -7.24
N ILE A 100 71.04 18.08 -6.68
CA ILE A 100 71.58 19.33 -6.14
C ILE A 100 71.78 20.38 -7.23
N ILE A 101 72.29 20.00 -8.39
CA ILE A 101 72.47 20.94 -9.51
C ILE A 101 71.11 21.34 -10.12
N ASP A 102 70.19 20.38 -10.26
CA ASP A 102 68.83 20.56 -10.78
C ASP A 102 68.04 21.63 -10.00
N HIS A 103 68.26 21.69 -8.70
CA HIS A 103 67.62 22.64 -7.79
C HIS A 103 68.54 23.77 -7.31
N GLY A 104 69.80 23.76 -7.76
CA GLY A 104 70.86 24.64 -7.32
C GLY A 104 71.42 25.50 -8.45
N TYR A 105 72.60 26.05 -8.22
CA TYR A 105 73.23 26.96 -9.16
C TYR A 105 74.09 26.19 -10.19
N PRO A 106 74.03 26.49 -11.50
CA PRO A 106 73.50 27.70 -12.13
C PRO A 106 72.03 27.69 -12.57
N ILE A 107 71.26 26.61 -12.34
CA ILE A 107 69.85 26.53 -12.81
C ILE A 107 68.96 27.54 -12.10
N THR A 108 69.08 27.65 -10.78
CA THR A 108 68.35 28.59 -9.95
C THR A 108 69.24 29.14 -8.86
N THR A 109 68.97 30.37 -8.41
CA THR A 109 69.67 30.95 -7.26
C THR A 109 68.96 30.68 -5.94
N GLY A 110 67.77 30.05 -5.97
CA GLY A 110 66.93 29.89 -4.78
C GLY A 110 66.50 31.22 -4.15
N GLY A 111 66.55 32.33 -4.92
CA GLY A 111 66.31 33.68 -4.42
C GLY A 111 67.54 34.37 -3.80
N LEU A 112 68.71 33.72 -3.79
CA LEU A 112 69.97 34.28 -3.28
C LEU A 112 70.75 35.03 -4.38
N GLY A 113 71.77 35.80 -3.97
CA GLY A 113 72.79 36.31 -4.90
C GLY A 113 73.68 35.18 -5.44
N ALA A 114 74.18 35.32 -6.67
CA ALA A 114 74.91 34.27 -7.40
C ALA A 114 76.07 33.65 -6.61
N SER A 115 76.89 34.46 -5.92
CA SER A 115 78.01 33.96 -5.10
C SER A 115 77.54 33.12 -3.92
N LYS A 116 76.45 33.51 -3.23
CA LYS A 116 75.85 32.72 -2.14
C LYS A 116 75.21 31.43 -2.67
N ALA A 117 74.51 31.50 -3.80
CA ALA A 117 73.86 30.33 -4.41
C ALA A 117 74.89 29.29 -4.88
N HIS A 118 75.97 29.73 -5.53
CA HIS A 118 77.12 28.87 -5.87
C HIS A 118 77.72 28.24 -4.62
N TYR A 119 78.02 29.05 -3.60
CA TYR A 119 78.65 28.57 -2.36
C TYR A 119 77.80 27.52 -1.64
N ALA A 120 76.50 27.74 -1.56
CA ALA A 120 75.54 26.79 -1.01
C ALA A 120 75.50 25.49 -1.82
N THR A 121 75.49 25.59 -3.15
CA THR A 121 75.45 24.43 -4.07
C THR A 121 76.73 23.60 -3.96
N ALA A 122 77.90 24.23 -3.98
CA ALA A 122 79.20 23.57 -3.81
C ALA A 122 79.31 22.85 -2.45
N ASN A 123 78.84 23.49 -1.37
CA ASN A 123 78.87 22.88 -0.05
C ASN A 123 77.82 21.77 0.12
N ALA A 124 76.67 21.85 -0.54
CA ALA A 124 75.69 20.76 -0.58
C ALA A 124 76.28 19.52 -1.26
N ILE A 125 77.02 19.70 -2.37
CA ILE A 125 77.75 18.62 -3.05
C ILE A 125 78.81 18.01 -2.11
N ARG A 126 79.55 18.86 -1.38
CA ARG A 126 80.49 18.41 -0.32
C ARG A 126 79.82 17.45 0.66
N PHE A 127 78.74 17.90 1.30
CA PHE A 127 78.06 17.15 2.34
C PHE A 127 77.45 15.88 1.77
N TRP A 128 76.85 15.95 0.59
CA TRP A 128 76.28 14.79 -0.08
C TRP A 128 77.30 13.73 -0.45
N ILE A 129 78.49 14.11 -0.92
CA ILE A 129 79.57 13.16 -1.22
C ILE A 129 80.05 12.48 0.06
N LYS A 130 80.17 13.21 1.17
CA LYS A 130 80.52 12.61 2.45
C LYS A 130 79.44 11.65 2.94
N GLU A 131 78.19 12.05 2.85
CA GLU A 131 77.02 11.27 3.29
C GLU A 131 76.82 10.01 2.44
N SER A 132 76.89 10.11 1.11
CA SER A 132 76.55 9.02 0.19
C SER A 132 77.72 8.13 -0.21
N ALA A 133 78.96 8.64 -0.20
CA ALA A 133 80.16 7.91 -0.63
C ALA A 133 81.23 7.79 0.46
N GLY A 134 81.05 8.44 1.63
CA GLY A 134 82.02 8.41 2.73
C GLY A 134 83.29 9.24 2.51
N VAL A 135 83.42 9.91 1.36
CA VAL A 135 84.63 10.65 0.93
C VAL A 135 84.60 12.09 1.44
N GLY A 136 85.69 12.57 2.03
CA GLY A 136 85.82 13.94 2.55
C GLY A 136 86.06 14.03 4.06
N TYR A 137 86.29 15.25 4.56
CA TYR A 137 86.67 15.51 5.95
C TYR A 137 85.58 15.12 6.95
N ASN A 138 85.98 14.95 8.22
CA ASN A 138 85.06 14.53 9.28
C ASN A 138 83.97 15.57 9.59
N PHE A 139 84.26 16.88 9.43
CA PHE A 139 83.25 17.92 9.66
C PHE A 139 82.09 17.89 8.65
N MET A 140 82.27 17.19 7.52
CA MET A 140 81.26 17.09 6.46
C MET A 140 80.23 15.98 6.72
N ALA A 141 80.47 15.11 7.72
CA ALA A 141 79.71 13.88 7.92
C ALA A 141 78.29 14.10 8.45
N ASP A 142 78.12 15.14 9.27
CA ASP A 142 76.82 15.58 9.75
C ASP A 142 76.76 17.11 9.70
N PRO A 143 76.24 17.69 8.60
CA PRO A 143 76.11 19.14 8.51
C PRO A 143 75.08 19.70 9.49
N THR A 144 74.29 18.88 10.21
CA THR A 144 73.40 19.37 11.27
C THR A 144 74.11 19.55 12.62
N ASP A 145 75.30 18.98 12.79
CA ASP A 145 76.15 19.18 13.96
C ASP A 145 76.88 20.53 13.88
N SER A 146 76.22 21.56 14.42
CA SER A 146 76.78 22.92 14.52
C SER A 146 78.06 23.04 15.35
N SER A 147 78.51 21.97 16.03
CA SER A 147 79.83 21.93 16.69
C SER A 147 80.98 21.60 15.73
N LYS A 148 80.66 21.16 14.50
CA LYS A 148 81.64 20.72 13.49
C LYS A 148 81.71 21.64 12.29
N VAL A 149 80.56 22.11 11.82
CA VAL A 149 80.43 23.03 10.70
C VAL A 149 79.20 23.90 10.91
N ARG A 150 79.31 25.19 10.61
CA ARG A 150 78.18 26.13 10.74
C ARG A 150 78.32 27.30 9.77
N ALA A 151 77.23 28.01 9.57
CA ALA A 151 77.25 29.29 8.88
C ALA A 151 77.69 30.43 9.80
N LYS A 152 78.35 31.44 9.22
CA LYS A 152 78.57 32.74 9.87
C LYS A 152 77.22 33.43 10.09
N SER A 153 77.18 34.40 11.01
CA SER A 153 75.92 35.04 11.45
C SER A 153 75.12 35.72 10.33
N ASP A 154 75.78 36.11 9.24
CA ASP A 154 75.19 36.77 8.06
C ASP A 154 74.91 35.83 6.87
N ALA A 155 75.08 34.52 7.10
CA ALA A 155 75.00 33.47 6.08
C ALA A 155 73.91 32.41 6.33
N THR A 156 72.95 32.70 7.21
CA THR A 156 71.85 31.78 7.54
C THR A 156 70.98 31.43 6.32
N ASP A 157 70.80 32.37 5.39
CA ASP A 157 70.08 32.19 4.12
C ASP A 157 70.80 31.22 3.17
N CYS A 158 72.13 31.36 3.06
CA CYS A 158 73.02 30.47 2.33
C CYS A 158 73.01 29.05 2.92
N TRP A 159 73.01 28.95 4.25
CA TRP A 159 72.91 27.67 4.96
C TRP A 159 71.59 26.95 4.71
N ALA A 160 70.47 27.69 4.80
CA ALA A 160 69.15 27.14 4.56
C ALA A 160 69.02 26.59 3.14
N PHE A 161 69.51 27.34 2.15
CA PHE A 161 69.52 26.87 0.77
C PHE A 161 70.43 25.65 0.58
N CYS A 162 71.62 25.64 1.16
CA CYS A 162 72.54 24.48 1.15
C CYS A 162 71.87 23.22 1.72
N MET A 163 71.19 23.32 2.86
CA MET A 163 70.48 22.20 3.47
C MET A 163 69.27 21.74 2.67
N GLN A 164 68.56 22.67 2.01
CA GLN A 164 67.46 22.34 1.10
C GLN A 164 67.95 21.54 -0.12
N LEU A 165 69.07 21.95 -0.73
CA LEU A 165 69.71 21.22 -1.82
C LEU A 165 70.11 19.81 -1.40
N LEU A 166 70.67 19.67 -0.19
CA LEU A 166 71.02 18.36 0.37
C LEU A 166 69.78 17.47 0.58
N GLN A 167 68.61 18.04 0.91
CA GLN A 167 67.36 17.28 0.98
C GLN A 167 66.91 16.76 -0.39
N TYR A 168 67.04 17.57 -1.46
CA TYR A 168 66.74 17.11 -2.82
C TYR A 168 67.65 15.95 -3.24
N ALA A 169 68.94 15.98 -2.87
CA ALA A 169 69.84 14.84 -3.08
C ALA A 169 69.39 13.56 -2.36
N ARG A 170 69.03 13.67 -1.08
CA ARG A 170 68.55 12.53 -0.28
C ARG A 170 67.27 11.91 -0.85
N ALA A 171 66.39 12.74 -1.40
CA ALA A 171 65.16 12.30 -2.06
C ALA A 171 65.39 11.74 -3.47
N GLY A 172 66.58 11.92 -4.05
CA GLY A 172 66.83 11.62 -5.46
C GLY A 172 65.94 12.46 -6.41
N ALA A 173 65.54 13.66 -5.97
CA ALA A 173 64.60 14.52 -6.68
C ALA A 173 65.28 15.23 -7.85
N THR A 174 65.58 14.47 -8.91
CA THR A 174 66.02 15.05 -10.18
C THR A 174 64.80 15.59 -10.92
N THR A 175 64.84 16.84 -11.38
CA THR A 175 63.73 17.45 -12.13
C THR A 175 63.92 17.35 -13.64
N GLY A 176 65.09 16.89 -14.12
CA GLY A 176 65.38 16.96 -15.56
C GLY A 176 65.32 18.39 -16.10
N GLY A 177 65.46 19.39 -15.21
CA GLY A 177 65.33 20.82 -15.46
C GLY A 177 63.91 21.39 -15.40
N GLY A 178 63.64 22.18 -14.35
CA GLY A 178 62.53 23.16 -14.28
C GLY A 178 61.10 22.59 -14.21
N THR A 179 60.24 23.25 -13.43
CA THR A 179 58.81 22.91 -13.21
C THR A 179 57.89 23.24 -14.40
N GLY A 180 58.27 22.84 -15.62
CA GLY A 180 57.42 22.99 -16.81
C GLY A 180 56.85 21.65 -17.23
N GLY A 181 55.58 21.35 -16.90
CA GLY A 181 54.88 20.19 -17.48
C GLY A 181 53.79 19.47 -16.68
N GLU A 182 53.42 19.86 -15.44
CA GLU A 182 52.48 19.10 -14.59
C GLU A 182 51.10 18.83 -15.24
N ILE A 183 50.62 17.57 -15.21
CA ILE A 183 49.26 17.19 -15.61
C ILE A 183 48.48 16.58 -14.43
N VAL A 184 47.24 17.04 -14.23
CA VAL A 184 46.30 16.48 -13.25
C VAL A 184 45.02 16.02 -13.95
N VAL A 185 44.55 14.82 -13.61
CA VAL A 185 43.28 14.26 -14.13
C VAL A 185 42.30 13.94 -13.01
N SER A 186 40.99 13.95 -13.28
CA SER A 186 39.96 13.64 -12.28
C SER A 186 40.02 12.20 -11.74
N ASP A 187 40.36 11.24 -12.59
CA ASP A 187 40.51 9.84 -12.23
C ASP A 187 41.44 9.14 -13.24
N VAL A 188 42.24 8.19 -12.76
CA VAL A 188 43.12 7.35 -13.57
C VAL A 188 42.49 6.02 -13.96
N ASN A 189 41.36 5.64 -13.35
CA ASN A 189 40.61 4.40 -13.62
C ASN A 189 39.10 4.67 -13.80
N LEU A 190 38.69 4.98 -15.03
CA LEU A 190 37.30 5.20 -15.39
C LEU A 190 36.55 3.89 -15.67
N THR A 191 35.22 3.96 -15.59
CA THR A 191 34.32 2.85 -15.97
C THR A 191 33.35 3.26 -17.07
N TRP A 192 33.08 2.33 -17.99
CA TRP A 192 32.09 2.54 -19.04
C TRP A 192 30.67 2.63 -18.47
N GLN A 193 29.97 3.70 -18.82
CA GLN A 193 28.51 3.82 -18.71
C GLN A 193 27.90 3.58 -20.09
N LEU A 194 26.63 3.14 -20.16
CA LEU A 194 25.93 3.03 -21.44
C LEU A 194 24.97 4.22 -21.60
N VAL A 195 25.25 5.10 -22.55
CA VAL A 195 24.47 6.32 -22.81
C VAL A 195 24.15 6.40 -24.31
N GLY A 196 22.87 6.52 -24.66
CA GLY A 196 22.45 6.67 -26.06
C GLY A 196 22.85 5.53 -27.00
N GLY A 197 23.05 4.32 -26.46
CA GLY A 197 23.50 3.15 -27.21
C GLY A 197 25.02 3.08 -27.44
N GLN A 198 25.80 3.97 -26.83
CA GLN A 198 27.26 3.98 -26.87
C GLN A 198 27.83 3.83 -25.46
N LEU A 199 29.05 3.30 -25.36
CA LEU A 199 29.81 3.36 -24.12
C LEU A 199 30.29 4.80 -23.92
N SER A 200 30.17 5.33 -22.71
CA SER A 200 30.53 6.71 -22.35
C SER A 200 31.31 6.74 -21.03
N ALA A 201 32.31 7.60 -20.92
CA ALA A 201 33.03 7.90 -19.69
C ALA A 201 33.40 9.40 -19.66
N GLU A 202 33.51 9.97 -18.47
CA GLU A 202 33.84 11.39 -18.28
C GLU A 202 35.19 11.54 -17.58
N LEU A 203 36.00 12.51 -18.03
CA LEU A 203 37.33 12.81 -17.50
C LEU A 203 37.57 14.31 -17.51
N THR A 204 38.08 14.89 -16.43
CA THR A 204 38.61 16.26 -16.48
C THR A 204 40.14 16.23 -16.49
N VAL A 205 40.76 17.12 -17.25
CA VAL A 205 42.23 17.23 -17.40
C VAL A 205 42.64 18.68 -17.18
N THR A 206 43.64 18.91 -16.33
CA THR A 206 44.27 20.22 -16.09
C THR A 206 45.75 20.14 -16.43
N ALA A 207 46.24 21.03 -17.29
CA ALA A 207 47.62 21.04 -17.78
C ALA A 207 48.07 22.48 -18.12
N PRO A 208 48.89 23.17 -17.29
CA PRO A 208 49.20 24.59 -17.46
C PRO A 208 49.75 25.00 -18.84
N ASP A 209 50.54 24.13 -19.46
CA ASP A 209 51.17 24.36 -20.77
C ASP A 209 50.40 23.67 -21.93
N GLY A 210 49.23 23.11 -21.63
CA GLY A 210 48.45 22.27 -22.53
C GLY A 210 49.01 20.85 -22.64
N TYR A 211 48.24 19.99 -23.30
CA TYR A 211 48.55 18.56 -23.39
C TYR A 211 48.14 17.96 -24.73
N THR A 212 48.57 16.73 -24.93
CA THR A 212 48.16 15.83 -26.00
C THR A 212 47.51 14.60 -25.38
N ILE A 213 46.49 14.06 -26.06
CA ILE A 213 45.83 12.82 -25.67
C ILE A 213 45.85 11.85 -26.85
N GLN A 214 46.26 10.62 -26.58
CA GLN A 214 46.29 9.55 -27.56
C GLN A 214 45.55 8.32 -27.02
N PRO A 215 44.35 8.01 -27.54
CA PRO A 215 43.66 6.79 -27.16
C PRO A 215 44.29 5.55 -27.81
N SER A 216 44.28 4.43 -27.09
CA SER A 216 44.72 3.11 -27.58
C SER A 216 43.76 2.48 -28.60
N HIS A 217 42.50 2.91 -28.61
CA HIS A 217 41.45 2.41 -29.48
C HIS A 217 40.75 3.57 -30.18
N ASN A 218 40.01 3.27 -31.25
CA ASN A 218 39.22 4.26 -31.95
C ASN A 218 37.99 4.65 -31.12
N VAL A 219 38.16 5.65 -30.26
CA VAL A 219 37.13 6.28 -29.43
C VAL A 219 36.95 7.73 -29.86
N ASN A 220 35.78 8.29 -29.61
CA ASN A 220 35.50 9.69 -29.85
C ASN A 220 35.65 10.48 -28.54
N ILE A 221 36.45 11.54 -28.54
CA ILE A 221 36.72 12.37 -27.36
C ILE A 221 36.16 13.75 -27.67
N SER A 222 35.02 14.11 -27.08
CA SER A 222 34.43 15.45 -27.19
C SER A 222 34.85 16.32 -26.01
N GLY A 223 34.95 17.62 -26.23
CA GLY A 223 35.39 18.59 -25.21
C GLY A 223 36.89 18.82 -25.14
N TYR A 224 37.67 18.09 -25.95
CA TYR A 224 39.13 18.23 -26.00
C TYR A 224 39.57 19.49 -26.76
N THR A 225 40.20 20.43 -26.06
CA THR A 225 40.88 21.60 -26.66
C THR A 225 42.40 21.45 -26.64
N GLY A 226 42.95 20.59 -25.76
CA GLY A 226 44.40 20.45 -25.55
C GLY A 226 45.04 21.69 -24.92
N GLY A 227 44.21 22.55 -24.34
CA GLY A 227 44.58 23.74 -23.56
C GLY A 227 44.74 23.42 -22.08
N THR A 228 44.45 24.40 -21.22
CA THR A 228 44.82 24.31 -19.80
C THR A 228 43.85 23.55 -18.92
N TYR A 229 42.60 23.42 -19.36
CA TYR A 229 41.55 22.67 -18.69
C TYR A 229 40.56 22.17 -19.74
N ASP A 230 40.23 20.87 -19.70
CA ASP A 230 39.19 20.27 -20.52
C ASP A 230 38.27 19.37 -19.69
N GLU A 231 36.98 19.35 -20.02
CA GLU A 231 36.01 18.34 -19.59
C GLU A 231 35.71 17.45 -20.79
N LEU A 232 36.12 16.19 -20.69
CA LEU A 232 36.09 15.24 -21.79
C LEU A 232 34.94 14.25 -21.60
N THR A 233 34.17 14.04 -22.66
CA THR A 233 33.30 12.87 -22.79
C THR A 233 33.92 11.92 -23.80
N ILE A 234 34.31 10.74 -23.33
CA ILE A 234 34.87 9.68 -24.14
C ILE A 234 33.75 8.73 -24.52
N THR A 235 33.46 8.59 -25.81
CA THR A 235 32.43 7.70 -26.33
C THR A 235 33.03 6.60 -27.22
N ALA A 236 32.47 5.39 -27.14
CA ALA A 236 32.93 4.23 -27.90
C ALA A 236 31.75 3.37 -28.37
N PRO A 237 31.89 2.65 -29.51
CA PRO A 237 30.92 1.64 -29.88
C PRO A 237 30.91 0.50 -28.86
N THR A 238 29.74 -0.14 -28.68
CA THR A 238 29.58 -1.30 -27.78
C THR A 238 30.42 -2.51 -28.20
N SER A 239 31.00 -2.52 -29.41
CA SER A 239 31.98 -3.54 -29.83
C SER A 239 33.29 -3.49 -29.04
N LEU A 240 33.60 -2.38 -28.35
CA LEU A 240 34.72 -2.30 -27.40
C LEU A 240 34.34 -2.81 -25.99
N SER A 241 33.17 -3.44 -25.83
CA SER A 241 32.78 -4.09 -24.58
C SER A 241 33.77 -5.21 -24.21
N GLY A 242 34.36 -5.10 -23.03
CA GLY A 242 35.37 -6.02 -22.49
C GLY A 242 36.81 -5.68 -22.86
N ALA A 243 37.05 -4.68 -23.72
CA ALA A 243 38.38 -4.17 -24.01
C ALA A 243 38.78 -3.09 -22.99
N GLN A 244 40.01 -3.15 -22.49
CA GLN A 244 40.60 -2.04 -21.73
C GLN A 244 41.05 -0.96 -22.71
N VAL A 245 40.43 0.23 -22.63
CA VAL A 245 40.86 1.40 -23.40
C VAL A 245 41.75 2.25 -22.52
N SER A 246 43.02 2.43 -22.89
CA SER A 246 43.89 3.44 -22.29
C SER A 246 43.92 4.74 -23.09
N LEU A 247 44.06 5.86 -22.39
CA LEU A 247 44.32 7.20 -22.91
C LEU A 247 45.72 7.60 -22.43
N PHE A 248 46.68 7.74 -23.34
CA PHE A 248 47.99 8.30 -23.02
C PHE A 248 47.89 9.82 -23.05
N ILE A 249 48.23 10.48 -21.95
CA ILE A 249 48.15 11.93 -21.79
C ILE A 249 49.57 12.45 -21.54
N GLN A 250 50.00 13.46 -22.31
CA GLN A 250 51.34 14.03 -22.22
C GLN A 250 51.31 15.54 -22.37
N SER A 251 52.05 16.26 -21.52
CA SER A 251 52.09 17.73 -21.56
C SER A 251 52.91 18.23 -22.74
N LYS A 252 52.65 19.47 -23.16
CA LYS A 252 53.49 20.13 -24.17
C LYS A 252 54.75 20.68 -23.51
N ALA A 253 55.89 20.59 -24.21
CA ALA A 253 57.18 21.05 -23.70
C ALA A 253 57.18 22.56 -23.44
N SER A 254 57.66 22.97 -22.26
CA SER A 254 57.72 24.38 -21.86
C SER A 254 58.98 25.08 -22.41
N ALA A 255 58.79 26.24 -23.06
CA ALA A 255 59.87 27.00 -23.71
C ALA A 255 60.76 27.80 -22.73
N THR A 256 60.47 27.80 -21.43
CA THR A 256 61.14 28.62 -20.41
C THR A 256 61.92 27.82 -19.35
N ALA A 257 61.97 26.49 -19.45
CA ALA A 257 62.68 25.63 -18.51
C ALA A 257 64.15 25.37 -18.92
N ASN A 258 65.09 25.52 -17.99
CA ASN A 258 66.52 25.17 -18.15
C ASN A 258 66.83 23.85 -17.40
N SER A 259 67.64 22.98 -18.01
CA SER A 259 68.22 21.78 -17.39
C SER A 259 69.75 21.88 -17.35
N ALA A 260 70.43 21.11 -16.49
CA ALA A 260 71.90 21.03 -16.48
C ALA A 260 72.38 19.63 -16.82
N LEU A 261 73.27 19.53 -17.80
CA LEU A 261 74.03 18.31 -18.11
C LEU A 261 75.34 18.31 -17.31
N LEU A 262 75.69 17.15 -16.75
CA LEU A 262 76.89 16.97 -15.94
C LEU A 262 77.99 16.25 -16.71
N TYR A 263 79.16 16.89 -16.79
CA TYR A 263 80.38 16.32 -17.37
C TYR A 263 81.43 16.16 -16.27
N TRP A 264 82.17 15.05 -16.28
CA TRP A 264 83.00 14.64 -15.16
C TRP A 264 84.46 14.64 -15.58
N TYR A 265 85.30 15.41 -14.89
CA TYR A 265 86.67 15.60 -15.28
C TYR A 265 87.66 15.19 -14.19
N GLU A 266 88.72 14.49 -14.59
CA GLU A 266 89.86 14.15 -13.74
C GLU A 266 91.14 14.89 -14.15
N PRO A 267 91.95 15.34 -13.18
CA PRO A 267 93.19 16.05 -13.47
C PRO A 267 94.29 15.10 -13.91
N SER A 268 95.14 15.58 -14.80
CA SER A 268 96.43 14.97 -15.16
C SER A 268 97.41 14.86 -13.98
N SER A 269 97.19 15.60 -12.89
CA SER A 269 97.94 15.49 -11.62
C SER A 269 97.16 14.73 -10.56
N THR A 270 97.80 13.77 -9.89
CA THR A 270 97.19 13.02 -8.78
C THR A 270 96.96 13.85 -7.52
N SER A 271 97.58 15.02 -7.40
CA SER A 271 97.43 15.92 -6.24
C SER A 271 96.23 16.86 -6.32
N LYS A 272 95.56 16.95 -7.48
CA LYS A 272 94.47 17.91 -7.73
C LYS A 272 93.08 17.26 -7.59
N GLN A 273 92.07 18.04 -7.22
CA GLN A 273 90.69 17.56 -7.10
C GLN A 273 90.09 17.25 -8.47
N LYS A 274 89.32 16.16 -8.57
CA LYS A 274 88.37 15.93 -9.68
C LYS A 274 87.20 16.90 -9.57
N VAL A 275 86.55 17.20 -10.68
CA VAL A 275 85.40 18.11 -10.75
C VAL A 275 84.24 17.55 -11.57
N VAL A 276 83.04 18.03 -11.30
CA VAL A 276 81.85 17.90 -12.15
C VAL A 276 81.48 19.27 -12.71
N VAL A 277 81.32 19.39 -14.02
CA VAL A 277 80.96 20.62 -14.74
C VAL A 277 79.48 20.56 -15.09
N ALA A 278 78.74 21.63 -14.73
CA ALA A 278 77.33 21.79 -15.06
C ALA A 278 77.17 22.71 -16.29
N GLU A 279 76.76 22.13 -17.42
CA GLU A 279 76.44 22.84 -18.66
C GLU A 279 74.92 23.04 -18.76
N LEU A 280 74.47 24.28 -18.94
CA LEU A 280 73.04 24.59 -19.07
C LEU A 280 72.51 24.25 -20.47
N THR A 281 71.38 23.54 -20.52
CA THR A 281 70.66 23.18 -21.76
C THR A 281 69.23 23.73 -21.71
N ALA A 282 68.71 24.21 -22.85
CA ALA A 282 67.34 24.74 -22.94
C ALA A 282 66.32 23.63 -23.24
N GLY A 283 65.17 23.64 -22.52
CA GLY A 283 64.01 22.76 -22.72
C GLY A 283 63.82 21.72 -21.60
N GLY A 284 62.71 21.81 -20.85
CA GLY A 284 62.33 20.85 -19.79
C GLY A 284 61.65 19.58 -20.32
N THR A 285 61.63 18.52 -19.51
CA THR A 285 61.08 17.21 -19.90
C THR A 285 59.54 17.15 -19.68
N PRO A 286 58.72 16.74 -20.67
CA PRO A 286 57.27 16.65 -20.52
C PRO A 286 56.81 15.59 -19.50
N ASP A 287 55.76 15.91 -18.74
CA ASP A 287 55.04 14.95 -17.88
C ASP A 287 54.10 14.07 -18.72
N SER A 288 53.90 12.82 -18.34
CA SER A 288 53.00 11.91 -19.07
C SER A 288 52.50 10.73 -18.23
N GLY A 289 51.30 10.23 -18.57
CA GLY A 289 50.67 9.11 -17.88
C GLY A 289 49.54 8.46 -18.68
N TYR A 290 49.00 7.36 -18.15
CA TYR A 290 47.85 6.66 -18.72
C TYR A 290 46.62 6.79 -17.82
N VAL A 291 45.47 7.06 -18.44
CA VAL A 291 44.14 6.84 -17.85
C VAL A 291 43.55 5.58 -18.46
N TYR A 292 43.01 4.68 -17.65
CA TYR A 292 42.38 3.44 -18.11
C TYR A 292 40.87 3.55 -17.99
N ILE A 293 40.15 3.17 -19.06
CA ILE A 293 38.71 2.97 -19.07
C ILE A 293 38.46 1.47 -19.15
N THR A 294 37.83 0.94 -18.12
CA THR A 294 37.50 -0.49 -18.03
C THR A 294 36.00 -0.70 -17.92
N GLY A 295 35.52 -1.87 -18.30
CA GLY A 295 34.14 -2.27 -18.08
C GLY A 295 34.06 -3.77 -18.11
N SER A 296 33.60 -4.37 -17.01
CA SER A 296 33.17 -5.77 -17.03
C SER A 296 31.74 -5.81 -17.53
N PHE A 297 31.49 -6.65 -18.54
CA PHE A 297 30.17 -6.77 -19.15
C PHE A 297 29.56 -8.10 -18.78
N TYR A 298 28.27 -8.08 -18.47
CA TYR A 298 27.55 -9.21 -17.93
C TYR A 298 26.22 -9.42 -18.65
N ASP A 299 25.74 -10.64 -18.56
CA ASP A 299 24.42 -11.04 -19.02
C ASP A 299 23.42 -10.95 -17.85
N LEU A 300 22.27 -10.32 -18.08
CA LEU A 300 21.13 -10.34 -17.18
C LEU A 300 20.04 -11.24 -17.77
N THR A 301 19.60 -12.25 -17.02
CA THR A 301 18.43 -13.04 -17.36
C THR A 301 17.27 -12.64 -16.45
N VAL A 302 16.18 -12.15 -17.03
CA VAL A 302 14.90 -11.97 -16.34
C VAL A 302 14.10 -13.25 -16.50
N ARG A 303 13.78 -13.92 -15.39
CA ARG A 303 12.87 -15.07 -15.38
C ARG A 303 11.51 -14.59 -14.88
N LYS A 304 10.47 -14.87 -15.66
CA LYS A 304 9.10 -14.46 -15.41
C LYS A 304 8.20 -15.66 -15.19
N THR A 305 7.59 -15.71 -14.03
CA THR A 305 6.70 -16.81 -13.63
C THR A 305 5.37 -16.31 -13.06
N ASP A 306 4.40 -17.21 -13.08
CA ASP A 306 3.15 -17.11 -12.35
C ASP A 306 3.39 -17.51 -10.90
N ASN A 307 3.07 -16.63 -9.95
CA ASN A 307 3.23 -16.90 -8.52
C ASN A 307 2.31 -18.01 -8.00
N TYR A 308 1.23 -18.34 -8.73
CA TYR A 308 0.26 -19.35 -8.33
C TYR A 308 0.57 -20.73 -8.93
N THR A 309 1.07 -20.80 -10.17
CA THR A 309 1.34 -22.07 -10.87
C THR A 309 2.81 -22.38 -11.11
N ASP A 310 3.72 -21.46 -10.80
CA ASP A 310 5.15 -21.48 -11.18
C ASP A 310 5.40 -21.56 -12.69
N ALA A 311 4.35 -21.45 -13.51
CA ALA A 311 4.46 -21.54 -14.96
C ALA A 311 5.23 -20.34 -15.53
N ALA A 312 6.00 -20.60 -16.58
CA ALA A 312 6.67 -19.57 -17.36
C ALA A 312 5.65 -18.61 -18.01
N LEU A 313 5.87 -17.29 -17.88
CA LEU A 313 5.00 -16.27 -18.45
C LEU A 313 5.66 -15.49 -19.60
N ASP A 314 5.03 -15.58 -20.75
CA ASP A 314 5.42 -14.88 -21.98
C ASP A 314 4.64 -13.58 -22.13
N GLY A 315 5.23 -12.59 -22.82
CA GLY A 315 4.52 -11.37 -23.16
C GLY A 315 4.58 -10.26 -22.09
N ALA A 316 5.15 -10.50 -20.91
CA ALA A 316 5.42 -9.42 -19.96
C ALA A 316 6.41 -8.42 -20.57
N VAL A 317 6.09 -7.12 -20.48
CA VAL A 317 6.90 -6.05 -21.05
C VAL A 317 7.64 -5.31 -19.95
N PHE A 318 8.96 -5.25 -20.08
CA PHE A 318 9.87 -4.65 -19.12
C PHE A 318 10.62 -3.46 -19.71
N GLN A 319 11.02 -2.54 -18.82
CA GLN A 319 11.99 -1.49 -19.09
C GLN A 319 13.18 -1.66 -18.14
N LEU A 320 14.40 -1.50 -18.66
CA LEU A 320 15.63 -1.48 -17.87
C LEU A 320 16.20 -0.05 -17.88
N SER A 321 16.59 0.46 -16.72
CA SER A 321 17.19 1.80 -16.59
C SER A 321 18.41 1.79 -15.67
N GLN A 322 19.32 2.74 -15.84
CA GLN A 322 20.50 2.97 -15.00
C GLN A 322 20.56 4.46 -14.65
N GLY A 323 20.61 4.79 -13.36
CA GLY A 323 20.60 6.19 -12.90
C GLY A 323 19.39 7.01 -13.41
N GLY A 324 18.24 6.36 -13.64
CA GLY A 324 17.03 6.97 -14.21
C GLY A 324 17.01 7.09 -15.74
N THR A 325 18.11 6.74 -16.43
CA THR A 325 18.19 6.74 -17.90
C THR A 325 17.82 5.36 -18.44
N VAL A 326 16.90 5.30 -19.41
CA VAL A 326 16.48 4.03 -20.03
C VAL A 326 17.60 3.45 -20.90
N ILE A 327 17.86 2.16 -20.72
CA ILE A 327 18.84 1.41 -21.50
C ILE A 327 18.21 1.00 -22.83
N GLY A 328 18.81 1.44 -23.93
CA GLY A 328 18.41 1.07 -25.28
C GLY A 328 18.90 -0.33 -25.67
N LEU A 329 18.00 -1.17 -26.17
CA LEU A 329 18.25 -2.58 -26.50
C LEU A 329 18.05 -2.87 -27.99
N THR A 330 18.78 -3.87 -28.49
CA THR A 330 18.56 -4.47 -29.81
C THR A 330 18.05 -5.89 -29.61
N GLN A 331 16.88 -6.23 -30.17
CA GLN A 331 16.36 -7.58 -30.13
C GLN A 331 17.11 -8.47 -31.14
N THR A 332 17.67 -9.59 -30.65
CA THR A 332 18.43 -10.55 -31.45
C THR A 332 17.67 -11.87 -31.65
N GLY A 333 16.60 -12.08 -30.90
CA GLY A 333 15.68 -13.21 -31.00
C GLY A 333 14.50 -13.08 -30.04
N ALA A 334 13.60 -14.07 -30.02
CA ALA A 334 12.52 -14.11 -29.04
C ALA A 334 13.11 -14.23 -27.61
N GLY A 335 12.82 -13.25 -26.75
CA GLY A 335 13.40 -13.19 -25.40
C GLY A 335 14.93 -12.98 -25.37
N GLN A 336 15.57 -12.61 -26.49
CA GLN A 336 17.02 -12.38 -26.56
C GLN A 336 17.31 -10.95 -27.02
N TYR A 337 18.11 -10.25 -26.22
CA TYR A 337 18.43 -8.84 -26.41
C TYR A 337 19.91 -8.58 -26.15
N THR A 338 20.45 -7.55 -26.78
CA THR A 338 21.81 -7.06 -26.53
C THR A 338 21.76 -5.55 -26.28
N ALA A 339 22.57 -5.07 -25.34
CA ALA A 339 22.67 -3.64 -25.03
C ALA A 339 23.21 -2.82 -26.23
N GLY A 340 22.70 -1.60 -26.41
CA GLY A 340 23.18 -0.68 -27.46
C GLY A 340 22.23 -0.47 -28.64
N GLY A 341 20.91 -0.58 -28.44
CA GLY A 341 19.90 -0.35 -29.48
C GLY A 341 18.92 0.77 -29.17
N SER A 342 17.80 0.82 -29.90
CA SER A 342 16.77 1.86 -29.74
C SER A 342 15.52 1.38 -29.00
N ALA A 343 15.36 0.09 -28.73
CA ALA A 343 14.20 -0.42 -28.00
C ALA A 343 14.31 -0.02 -26.53
N SER A 344 13.30 0.71 -26.05
CA SER A 344 13.19 1.16 -24.65
C SER A 344 12.55 0.12 -23.74
N THR A 345 12.01 -0.96 -24.32
CA THR A 345 11.39 -2.07 -23.62
C THR A 345 11.79 -3.41 -24.24
N PHE A 346 11.59 -4.49 -23.49
CA PHE A 346 11.81 -5.86 -23.94
C PHE A 346 10.73 -6.78 -23.37
N THR A 347 10.57 -7.95 -23.98
CA THR A 347 9.48 -8.88 -23.66
C THR A 347 10.00 -10.27 -23.38
N THR A 348 9.33 -10.98 -22.47
CA THR A 348 9.66 -12.38 -22.12
C THR A 348 9.14 -13.37 -23.15
N SER A 349 9.91 -14.43 -23.40
CA SER A 349 9.55 -15.59 -24.21
C SER A 349 10.09 -16.88 -23.57
N GLY A 350 9.28 -17.94 -23.52
CA GLY A 350 9.56 -19.11 -22.68
C GLY A 350 9.75 -18.78 -21.20
N GLY A 351 9.10 -17.73 -20.69
CA GLY A 351 9.24 -17.22 -19.33
C GLY A 351 10.57 -16.53 -19.07
N THR A 352 11.33 -16.17 -20.10
CA THR A 352 12.63 -15.51 -19.90
C THR A 352 12.89 -14.37 -20.88
N ALA A 353 13.71 -13.41 -20.46
CA ALA A 353 14.35 -12.46 -21.34
C ALA A 353 15.83 -12.33 -20.95
N LYS A 354 16.73 -12.59 -21.88
CA LYS A 354 18.18 -12.48 -21.67
C LYS A 354 18.71 -11.23 -22.36
N ILE A 355 19.42 -10.40 -21.61
CA ILE A 355 20.07 -9.19 -22.09
C ILE A 355 21.58 -9.39 -21.96
N THR A 356 22.30 -9.34 -23.07
CA THR A 356 23.76 -9.50 -23.11
C THR A 356 24.48 -8.17 -23.24
N GLY A 357 25.70 -8.09 -22.69
CA GLY A 357 26.58 -6.94 -22.90
C GLY A 357 26.22 -5.70 -22.09
N LEU A 358 25.62 -5.87 -20.91
CA LEU A 358 25.40 -4.76 -19.97
C LEU A 358 26.68 -4.47 -19.18
N PRO A 359 27.12 -3.21 -19.02
CA PRO A 359 28.21 -2.91 -18.11
C PRO A 359 27.84 -3.26 -16.66
N GLY A 360 28.83 -3.57 -15.82
CA GLY A 360 28.60 -3.78 -14.39
C GLY A 360 28.07 -2.51 -13.72
N GLY A 361 27.08 -2.65 -12.84
CA GLY A 361 26.47 -1.50 -12.15
C GLY A 361 25.05 -1.75 -11.64
N SER A 362 24.45 -0.69 -11.10
CA SER A 362 23.09 -0.72 -10.53
C SER A 362 22.04 -0.34 -11.57
N TYR A 363 21.04 -1.21 -11.74
CA TYR A 363 19.93 -1.06 -12.67
C TYR A 363 18.58 -1.09 -11.94
N THR A 364 17.57 -0.48 -12.54
CA THR A 364 16.17 -0.63 -12.15
C THR A 364 15.41 -1.29 -13.29
N LEU A 365 14.82 -2.44 -12.99
CA LEU A 365 13.95 -3.21 -13.87
C LEU A 365 12.50 -2.92 -13.49
N THR A 366 11.70 -2.43 -14.44
CA THR A 366 10.29 -2.08 -14.22
C THR A 366 9.41 -2.91 -15.14
N GLU A 367 8.44 -3.63 -14.60
CA GLU A 367 7.37 -4.23 -15.41
C GLU A 367 6.39 -3.12 -15.81
N THR A 368 6.29 -2.88 -17.12
CA THR A 368 5.43 -1.84 -17.69
C THR A 368 4.09 -2.39 -18.18
N SER A 369 4.02 -3.70 -18.45
CA SER A 369 2.81 -4.38 -18.86
C SER A 369 2.89 -5.86 -18.47
N THR A 370 1.82 -6.36 -17.87
CA THR A 370 1.69 -7.78 -17.49
C THR A 370 1.51 -8.67 -18.74
N PRO A 371 1.78 -9.98 -18.63
CA PRO A 371 1.53 -10.97 -19.69
C PRO A 371 0.09 -10.95 -20.23
N SER A 372 -0.87 -10.70 -19.35
CA SER A 372 -2.28 -10.52 -19.67
C SER A 372 -2.97 -9.68 -18.60
N ASN A 373 -4.18 -9.23 -18.90
CA ASN A 373 -5.01 -8.43 -17.98
C ASN A 373 -5.51 -9.18 -16.73
N GLY A 374 -5.31 -10.50 -16.64
CA GLY A 374 -5.63 -11.32 -15.46
C GLY A 374 -4.53 -11.38 -14.40
N TYR A 375 -3.45 -10.61 -14.54
CA TYR A 375 -2.34 -10.57 -13.59
C TYR A 375 -2.20 -9.21 -12.91
N VAL A 376 -1.72 -9.24 -11.68
CA VAL A 376 -1.31 -8.05 -10.93
C VAL A 376 0.13 -7.71 -11.30
N GLY A 377 0.35 -6.48 -11.77
CA GLY A 377 1.66 -5.99 -12.20
C GLY A 377 2.71 -6.03 -11.10
N ALA A 378 3.92 -6.47 -11.46
CA ALA A 378 5.08 -6.41 -10.59
C ALA A 378 5.60 -4.97 -10.55
N GLY A 379 6.00 -4.53 -9.35
CA GLY A 379 6.66 -3.23 -9.20
C GLY A 379 8.06 -3.20 -9.82
N SER A 380 8.81 -2.13 -9.52
CA SER A 380 10.21 -2.05 -9.96
C SER A 380 11.13 -2.84 -9.03
N THR A 381 12.15 -3.47 -9.61
CA THR A 381 13.18 -4.24 -8.90
C THR A 381 14.55 -3.63 -9.18
N ASN A 382 15.32 -3.37 -8.13
CA ASN A 382 16.70 -2.92 -8.27
C ASN A 382 17.65 -4.12 -8.39
N ILE A 383 18.58 -4.03 -9.34
CA ILE A 383 19.52 -5.10 -9.70
C ILE A 383 20.92 -4.51 -9.61
N ASN A 384 21.81 -5.10 -8.79
CA ASN A 384 23.22 -4.76 -8.80
C ASN A 384 23.99 -5.83 -9.58
N LEU A 385 24.40 -5.52 -10.81
CA LEU A 385 25.00 -6.44 -11.75
C LEU A 385 26.53 -6.42 -11.59
N THR A 386 27.06 -7.37 -10.81
CA THR A 386 28.51 -7.55 -10.57
C THR A 386 29.08 -8.78 -11.28
N GLY A 387 28.23 -9.51 -11.99
CA GLY A 387 28.50 -10.77 -12.69
C GLY A 387 27.29 -11.15 -13.54
N ASN A 388 27.38 -12.23 -14.32
CA ASN A 388 26.20 -12.79 -14.99
C ASN A 388 25.13 -13.14 -13.94
N GLY A 389 23.92 -12.63 -14.12
CA GLY A 389 22.88 -12.66 -13.09
C GLY A 389 21.54 -13.13 -13.63
N THR A 390 20.72 -13.68 -12.73
CA THR A 390 19.31 -13.95 -12.99
C THR A 390 18.46 -13.24 -11.95
N VAL A 391 17.41 -12.56 -12.40
CA VAL A 391 16.37 -11.96 -11.55
C VAL A 391 15.06 -12.69 -11.81
N ASN A 392 14.39 -13.11 -10.74
CA ASN A 392 13.08 -13.75 -10.82
C ASN A 392 12.00 -12.69 -10.54
N ILE A 393 11.03 -12.58 -11.44
CA ILE A 393 9.89 -11.68 -11.32
C ILE A 393 8.61 -12.49 -11.44
N GLU A 394 7.74 -12.37 -10.45
CA GLU A 394 6.50 -13.14 -10.35
C GLU A 394 5.30 -12.21 -10.50
N ASN A 395 4.24 -12.65 -11.18
CA ASN A 395 2.95 -11.98 -11.10
C ASN A 395 1.98 -12.89 -10.37
N ALA A 396 1.22 -12.32 -9.44
CA ALA A 396 0.06 -12.98 -8.88
C ALA A 396 -1.14 -12.83 -9.83
N PRO A 397 -2.01 -13.84 -9.95
CA PRO A 397 -3.31 -13.66 -10.60
C PRO A 397 -4.17 -12.67 -9.81
N THR A 398 -5.05 -11.97 -10.51
CA THR A 398 -6.19 -11.35 -9.85
C THR A 398 -7.10 -12.42 -9.23
N GLN A 399 -7.79 -12.08 -8.14
CA GLN A 399 -8.56 -13.05 -7.36
C GLN A 399 -9.90 -12.49 -6.88
N VAL A 400 -10.98 -13.23 -7.11
CA VAL A 400 -12.28 -12.99 -6.48
C VAL A 400 -12.59 -14.16 -5.56
N ASN A 401 -12.79 -13.88 -4.28
CA ASN A 401 -13.24 -14.86 -3.30
C ASN A 401 -14.70 -14.60 -2.96
N VAL A 402 -15.53 -15.61 -3.07
CA VAL A 402 -16.95 -15.55 -2.72
C VAL A 402 -17.18 -16.45 -1.51
N VAL A 403 -17.88 -15.91 -0.52
CA VAL A 403 -18.37 -16.66 0.64
C VAL A 403 -19.89 -16.54 0.64
N LYS A 404 -20.57 -17.69 0.64
CA LYS A 404 -22.01 -17.80 0.59
C LYS A 404 -22.55 -18.44 1.87
N THR A 405 -23.35 -17.68 2.60
CA THR A 405 -23.90 -18.10 3.90
C THR A 405 -25.38 -17.81 4.01
N ASP A 406 -26.01 -18.56 4.91
CA ASP A 406 -27.35 -18.30 5.41
C ASP A 406 -27.36 -17.06 6.32
N GLY A 407 -28.31 -16.16 6.12
CA GLY A 407 -28.43 -14.90 6.86
C GLY A 407 -28.87 -15.05 8.30
N TYR A 408 -29.52 -16.15 8.66
CA TYR A 408 -30.01 -16.44 10.00
C TYR A 408 -29.02 -17.31 10.80
N THR A 409 -28.74 -18.51 10.31
CA THR A 409 -27.87 -19.50 10.97
C THR A 409 -26.38 -19.19 10.82
N LYS A 410 -26.02 -18.31 9.88
CA LYS A 410 -24.63 -17.98 9.51
C LYS A 410 -23.82 -19.16 8.97
N GLN A 411 -24.47 -20.29 8.70
CA GLN A 411 -23.82 -21.48 8.17
C GLN A 411 -23.54 -21.34 6.67
N PRO A 412 -22.54 -22.05 6.14
CA PRO A 412 -22.30 -22.15 4.71
C PRO A 412 -23.52 -22.69 3.94
N MET A 413 -23.76 -22.16 2.73
CA MET A 413 -24.75 -22.71 1.80
C MET A 413 -24.04 -23.36 0.60
N PRO A 414 -23.69 -24.65 0.70
CA PRO A 414 -22.94 -25.33 -0.34
C PRO A 414 -23.78 -25.61 -1.59
N GLY A 415 -23.13 -25.72 -2.76
CA GLY A 415 -23.79 -26.10 -4.02
C GLY A 415 -24.58 -24.98 -4.71
N VAL A 416 -24.65 -23.78 -4.13
CA VAL A 416 -25.23 -22.60 -4.78
C VAL A 416 -24.40 -22.20 -6.00
N THR A 417 -25.06 -22.00 -7.14
CA THR A 417 -24.41 -21.61 -8.39
C THR A 417 -24.73 -20.16 -8.71
N PHE A 418 -23.71 -19.33 -8.88
CA PHE A 418 -23.84 -17.93 -9.28
C PHE A 418 -23.54 -17.78 -10.76
N LEU A 419 -24.19 -16.82 -11.40
CA LEU A 419 -23.84 -16.33 -12.72
C LEU A 419 -22.89 -15.13 -12.58
N LEU A 420 -21.90 -15.01 -13.47
CA LEU A 420 -20.97 -13.88 -13.51
C LEU A 420 -21.20 -13.08 -14.78
N ARG A 421 -21.36 -11.76 -14.65
CA ARG A 421 -21.57 -10.82 -15.75
C ARG A 421 -20.48 -9.76 -15.75
N ASP A 422 -20.00 -9.38 -16.93
CA ASP A 422 -19.11 -8.23 -17.11
C ASP A 422 -19.88 -6.90 -17.01
N SER A 423 -19.18 -5.78 -17.25
CA SER A 423 -19.77 -4.43 -17.19
C SER A 423 -20.82 -4.16 -18.26
N GLU A 424 -20.83 -4.92 -19.35
CA GLU A 424 -21.80 -4.81 -20.45
C GLU A 424 -23.00 -5.75 -20.24
N GLY A 425 -22.93 -6.63 -19.24
CA GLY A 425 -23.96 -7.62 -18.96
C GLY A 425 -23.78 -8.94 -19.71
N ASN A 426 -22.63 -9.16 -20.37
CA ASN A 426 -22.34 -10.44 -21.04
C ASN A 426 -21.89 -11.50 -20.03
N PRO A 427 -22.17 -12.79 -20.28
CA PRO A 427 -21.71 -13.88 -19.42
C PRO A 427 -20.18 -14.03 -19.47
N VAL A 428 -19.56 -14.16 -18.30
CA VAL A 428 -18.15 -14.57 -18.18
C VAL A 428 -18.11 -16.08 -18.01
N LEU A 429 -17.65 -16.78 -19.05
CA LEU A 429 -17.54 -18.23 -19.02
C LEU A 429 -16.33 -18.68 -18.20
N LEU A 430 -16.56 -19.64 -17.30
CA LEU A 430 -15.58 -20.12 -16.34
C LEU A 430 -15.40 -21.63 -16.47
N LYS A 431 -14.16 -22.08 -16.25
CA LYS A 431 -13.84 -23.50 -16.10
C LYS A 431 -13.27 -23.76 -14.72
N LYS A 432 -13.77 -24.80 -14.06
CA LYS A 432 -13.23 -25.25 -12.77
C LYS A 432 -11.96 -26.05 -12.99
N ALA A 433 -10.86 -25.61 -12.37
CA ALA A 433 -9.59 -26.31 -12.37
C ALA A 433 -9.56 -27.43 -11.32
N ALA A 434 -8.56 -28.32 -11.42
CA ALA A 434 -8.41 -29.47 -10.51
C ALA A 434 -8.14 -29.06 -9.04
N ASP A 435 -7.61 -27.86 -8.83
CA ASP A 435 -7.40 -27.24 -7.52
C ASP A 435 -8.69 -26.67 -6.89
N GLY A 436 -9.81 -26.75 -7.60
CA GLY A 436 -11.12 -26.26 -7.15
C GLY A 436 -11.42 -24.79 -7.49
N THR A 437 -10.44 -24.04 -8.02
CA THR A 437 -10.63 -22.65 -8.46
C THR A 437 -11.30 -22.55 -9.82
N TYR A 438 -11.90 -21.41 -10.12
CA TYR A 438 -12.46 -21.09 -11.43
C TYR A 438 -11.55 -20.15 -12.19
N ARG A 439 -11.47 -20.30 -13.52
CA ARG A 439 -10.68 -19.45 -14.40
C ARG A 439 -11.48 -19.09 -15.65
N PRO A 440 -11.32 -17.88 -16.22
CA PRO A 440 -11.92 -17.53 -17.51
C PRO A 440 -11.50 -18.54 -18.59
N ASP A 441 -12.48 -19.07 -19.32
CA ASP A 441 -12.25 -20.03 -20.40
C ASP A 441 -13.38 -19.88 -21.43
N ALA A 442 -13.03 -19.65 -22.70
CA ALA A 442 -14.01 -19.46 -23.77
C ALA A 442 -14.88 -20.72 -24.04
N GLY A 443 -14.40 -21.90 -23.67
CA GLY A 443 -15.15 -23.16 -23.69
C GLY A 443 -15.73 -23.55 -22.31
N GLY A 444 -15.70 -22.63 -21.35
CA GLY A 444 -16.23 -22.81 -20.01
C GLY A 444 -17.76 -22.77 -19.95
N THR A 445 -18.28 -22.77 -18.73
CA THR A 445 -19.71 -22.71 -18.43
C THR A 445 -20.10 -21.34 -17.89
N ASP A 446 -21.35 -20.92 -18.12
CA ASP A 446 -21.89 -19.70 -17.51
C ASP A 446 -22.15 -19.95 -16.02
N GLY A 447 -21.31 -19.36 -15.19
CA GLY A 447 -21.43 -19.39 -13.73
C GLY A 447 -20.40 -20.25 -12.99
N PHE A 448 -20.44 -20.16 -11.66
CA PHE A 448 -19.58 -20.88 -10.73
C PHE A 448 -20.36 -21.35 -9.51
N THR A 449 -20.04 -22.55 -9.03
CA THR A 449 -20.68 -23.16 -7.87
C THR A 449 -19.77 -23.12 -6.65
N VAL A 450 -20.31 -22.69 -5.50
CA VAL A 450 -19.59 -22.71 -4.22
C VAL A 450 -19.42 -24.13 -3.68
N ASP A 451 -18.30 -24.38 -3.00
CA ASP A 451 -17.92 -25.67 -2.44
C ASP A 451 -18.73 -26.05 -1.18
N ASN A 452 -18.32 -27.14 -0.51
CA ASN A 452 -18.96 -27.64 0.71
C ASN A 452 -18.83 -26.69 1.92
N GLN A 453 -17.94 -25.69 1.85
CA GLN A 453 -17.79 -24.62 2.83
C GLN A 453 -18.47 -23.32 2.37
N GLY A 454 -19.25 -23.36 1.30
CA GLY A 454 -19.90 -22.18 0.74
C GLY A 454 -18.90 -21.19 0.13
N LYS A 455 -17.75 -21.66 -0.35
CA LYS A 455 -16.70 -20.80 -0.91
C LYS A 455 -16.46 -21.05 -2.40
N ALA A 456 -16.07 -20.01 -3.12
CA ALA A 456 -15.50 -20.13 -4.46
C ALA A 456 -14.39 -19.10 -4.65
N SER A 457 -13.37 -19.47 -5.42
CA SER A 457 -12.31 -18.56 -5.83
C SER A 457 -12.20 -18.55 -7.35
N ILE A 458 -12.22 -17.35 -7.93
CA ILE A 458 -12.04 -17.11 -9.37
C ILE A 458 -10.70 -16.41 -9.54
N LEU A 459 -9.82 -16.97 -10.37
CA LEU A 459 -8.48 -16.46 -10.64
C LEU A 459 -8.35 -15.98 -12.08
N TYR A 460 -7.41 -15.06 -12.33
CA TYR A 460 -7.07 -14.53 -13.66
C TYR A 460 -8.19 -13.76 -14.36
N LEU A 461 -9.15 -13.24 -13.60
CA LEU A 461 -10.21 -12.41 -14.15
C LEU A 461 -9.67 -11.00 -14.45
N PRO A 462 -9.89 -10.41 -15.63
CA PRO A 462 -9.40 -9.07 -15.93
C PRO A 462 -9.85 -8.03 -14.90
N ALA A 463 -8.99 -7.06 -14.56
CA ALA A 463 -9.41 -5.93 -13.74
C ALA A 463 -10.57 -5.18 -14.40
N GLY A 464 -11.63 -4.88 -13.65
CA GLY A 464 -12.87 -4.35 -14.22
C GLY A 464 -14.07 -4.47 -13.28
N LYS A 465 -15.23 -4.01 -13.77
CA LYS A 465 -16.50 -4.10 -13.04
C LYS A 465 -17.26 -5.36 -13.44
N TYR A 466 -17.81 -6.06 -12.46
CA TYR A 466 -18.55 -7.30 -12.62
C TYR A 466 -19.81 -7.29 -11.76
N THR A 467 -20.74 -8.19 -12.06
CA THR A 467 -21.92 -8.48 -11.24
C THR A 467 -22.04 -9.98 -11.05
N ILE A 468 -22.22 -10.43 -9.80
CA ILE A 468 -22.69 -11.79 -9.52
C ILE A 468 -24.21 -11.79 -9.38
N LEU A 469 -24.85 -12.78 -9.98
CA LEU A 469 -26.28 -13.01 -9.87
C LEU A 469 -26.49 -14.41 -9.28
N GLU A 470 -27.30 -14.49 -8.23
CA GLU A 470 -27.71 -15.77 -7.66
C GLU A 470 -29.10 -16.13 -8.19
N PRO A 471 -29.31 -17.32 -8.76
CA PRO A 471 -30.64 -17.86 -8.98
C PRO A 471 -31.33 -18.09 -7.63
N ASN A 472 -32.59 -17.69 -7.52
CA ASN A 472 -33.32 -17.74 -6.25
C ASN A 472 -33.39 -19.15 -5.65
N ALA A 473 -33.12 -19.24 -4.36
CA ALA A 473 -33.26 -20.46 -3.57
C ALA A 473 -34.64 -20.51 -2.90
N GLU A 474 -35.29 -21.67 -2.92
CA GLU A 474 -36.58 -21.90 -2.27
C GLU A 474 -36.50 -21.51 -0.78
N GLY A 475 -37.44 -20.67 -0.33
CA GLY A 475 -37.49 -20.21 1.07
C GLY A 475 -36.55 -19.05 1.41
N TYR A 476 -35.85 -18.47 0.44
CA TYR A 476 -34.96 -17.33 0.66
C TYR A 476 -35.38 -16.10 -0.15
N ALA A 477 -35.14 -14.94 0.44
CA ALA A 477 -35.25 -13.66 -0.24
C ALA A 477 -34.23 -13.56 -1.38
N GLU A 478 -34.58 -12.80 -2.42
CA GLU A 478 -33.68 -12.56 -3.55
C GLU A 478 -32.42 -11.82 -3.07
N LEU A 479 -31.27 -12.41 -3.36
CA LEU A 479 -30.00 -11.70 -3.24
C LEU A 479 -29.92 -10.74 -4.44
N GLY A 480 -30.21 -9.47 -4.22
CA GLY A 480 -30.04 -8.44 -5.26
C GLY A 480 -28.67 -8.54 -5.94
N GLY A 481 -28.63 -8.31 -7.25
CA GLY A 481 -27.40 -8.43 -8.04
C GLY A 481 -26.25 -7.60 -7.43
N ASN A 482 -25.17 -8.27 -7.03
CA ASN A 482 -24.06 -7.63 -6.34
C ASN A 482 -22.97 -7.26 -7.35
N SER A 483 -22.89 -5.97 -7.68
CA SER A 483 -21.79 -5.44 -8.48
C SER A 483 -20.54 -5.19 -7.64
N PHE A 484 -19.37 -5.48 -8.21
CA PHE A 484 -18.07 -5.21 -7.61
C PHE A 484 -17.06 -4.76 -8.67
N THR A 485 -15.98 -4.10 -8.22
CA THR A 485 -14.85 -3.73 -9.08
C THR A 485 -13.62 -4.49 -8.63
N LEU A 486 -13.07 -5.31 -9.53
CA LEU A 486 -11.84 -6.05 -9.35
C LEU A 486 -10.65 -5.18 -9.76
N SER A 487 -9.73 -4.93 -8.83
CA SER A 487 -8.41 -4.36 -9.11
C SER A 487 -7.31 -5.43 -8.99
N GLU A 488 -7.22 -6.08 -7.83
CA GLU A 488 -6.27 -7.15 -7.55
C GLU A 488 -6.97 -8.33 -6.87
N ILE A 489 -7.46 -8.11 -5.65
CA ILE A 489 -8.22 -9.09 -4.86
C ILE A 489 -9.55 -8.48 -4.44
N THR A 490 -10.64 -9.21 -4.62
CA THR A 490 -11.97 -8.83 -4.13
C THR A 490 -12.57 -9.96 -3.31
N ASN A 491 -13.09 -9.64 -2.12
CA ASN A 491 -13.78 -10.59 -1.27
C ASN A 491 -15.26 -10.22 -1.20
N ILE A 492 -16.12 -11.13 -1.63
CA ILE A 492 -17.57 -10.97 -1.72
C ILE A 492 -18.22 -11.85 -0.66
N LYS A 493 -19.11 -11.26 0.14
CA LYS A 493 -19.99 -11.99 1.06
C LYS A 493 -21.39 -11.94 0.50
N ALA A 494 -21.87 -13.06 -0.01
CA ALA A 494 -23.23 -13.25 -0.46
C ALA A 494 -24.03 -13.90 0.67
N VAL A 495 -25.14 -13.27 1.08
CA VAL A 495 -25.92 -13.67 2.26
C VAL A 495 -27.40 -13.72 1.88
N ASN A 496 -28.03 -14.88 2.01
CA ASN A 496 -29.47 -14.98 1.75
C ASN A 496 -30.24 -14.93 3.05
N GLU A 497 -31.23 -14.05 3.11
CA GLU A 497 -32.16 -14.03 4.23
C GLU A 497 -33.30 -15.04 3.98
N PRO A 498 -33.71 -15.79 5.00
CA PRO A 498 -34.93 -16.61 4.92
C PRO A 498 -36.15 -15.72 4.68
N LEU A 499 -37.10 -16.20 3.87
CA LEU A 499 -38.43 -15.61 3.78
C LEU A 499 -39.17 -15.83 5.09
N ALA A 500 -39.91 -14.80 5.53
CA ALA A 500 -40.42 -14.74 6.89
C ALA A 500 -41.86 -14.24 6.98
N ILE A 501 -42.64 -14.90 7.83
CA ILE A 501 -43.95 -14.45 8.31
C ILE A 501 -43.86 -14.27 9.83
N VAL A 502 -44.32 -13.14 10.33
CA VAL A 502 -44.46 -12.85 11.76
C VAL A 502 -45.92 -12.60 12.07
N LEU A 503 -46.50 -13.45 12.90
CA LEU A 503 -47.87 -13.37 13.37
C LEU A 503 -47.90 -12.74 14.76
N THR A 504 -48.82 -11.80 14.98
CA THR A 504 -49.21 -11.33 16.31
C THR A 504 -50.70 -11.58 16.50
N LYS A 505 -51.04 -12.37 17.53
CA LYS A 505 -52.42 -12.72 17.83
C LYS A 505 -52.96 -11.89 18.99
N VAL A 506 -54.09 -11.22 18.76
CA VAL A 506 -54.70 -10.32 19.75
C VAL A 506 -56.19 -10.54 19.91
N ASP A 507 -56.68 -10.08 21.05
CA ASP A 507 -58.08 -9.77 21.31
C ASP A 507 -58.43 -8.41 20.67
N SER A 508 -59.50 -8.34 19.87
CA SER A 508 -59.80 -7.12 19.10
C SER A 508 -60.27 -5.95 19.95
N PHE A 509 -60.86 -6.23 21.13
CA PHE A 509 -61.46 -5.22 22.00
C PHE A 509 -60.45 -4.67 23.00
N THR A 510 -59.69 -5.54 23.66
CA THR A 510 -58.68 -5.15 24.66
C THR A 510 -57.31 -4.84 24.05
N GLY A 511 -57.04 -5.33 22.83
CA GLY A 511 -55.74 -5.24 22.18
C GLY A 511 -54.66 -6.12 22.82
N LYS A 512 -54.98 -6.89 23.86
CA LYS A 512 -54.03 -7.78 24.52
C LYS A 512 -53.67 -8.97 23.63
N THR A 513 -52.44 -9.42 23.74
CA THR A 513 -51.96 -10.59 23.02
C THR A 513 -52.52 -11.88 23.63
N LEU A 514 -52.72 -12.89 22.78
CA LEU A 514 -53.28 -14.18 23.17
C LEU A 514 -52.23 -15.28 22.92
N PRO A 515 -51.63 -15.84 24.00
CA PRO A 515 -50.63 -16.89 23.90
C PRO A 515 -51.25 -18.27 23.64
N ASP A 516 -50.44 -19.19 23.13
CA ASP A 516 -50.74 -20.61 22.93
C ASP A 516 -51.96 -20.89 22.03
N ILE A 517 -52.30 -19.96 21.12
CA ILE A 517 -53.39 -20.13 20.16
C ILE A 517 -52.87 -20.92 18.95
N PRO A 518 -53.48 -22.07 18.61
CA PRO A 518 -53.06 -22.90 17.48
C PRO A 518 -53.56 -22.36 16.13
N PHE A 519 -52.67 -22.41 15.15
CA PHE A 519 -52.84 -22.01 13.75
C PHE A 519 -52.40 -23.12 12.82
N THR A 520 -52.92 -23.08 11.59
CA THR A 520 -52.39 -23.80 10.43
C THR A 520 -52.18 -22.79 9.29
N LEU A 521 -51.28 -23.11 8.38
CA LEU A 521 -51.05 -22.34 7.17
C LEU A 521 -51.40 -23.24 5.99
N LEU A 522 -52.29 -22.78 5.12
CA LEU A 522 -52.70 -23.50 3.92
C LEU A 522 -52.01 -22.91 2.70
N ASP A 523 -51.51 -23.74 1.79
CA ASP A 523 -50.97 -23.30 0.52
C ASP A 523 -52.06 -22.94 -0.50
N GLY A 524 -51.67 -22.51 -1.70
CA GLY A 524 -52.60 -22.17 -2.79
C GLY A 524 -53.45 -23.34 -3.29
N ALA A 525 -53.13 -24.59 -2.94
CA ALA A 525 -53.93 -25.78 -3.21
C ALA A 525 -54.85 -26.16 -2.03
N GLY A 526 -54.78 -25.43 -0.92
CA GLY A 526 -55.52 -25.69 0.31
C GLY A 526 -54.92 -26.81 1.16
N GLN A 527 -53.67 -27.22 0.92
CA GLN A 527 -52.96 -28.22 1.72
C GLN A 527 -52.24 -27.56 2.89
N GLU A 528 -52.16 -28.25 4.03
CA GLU A 528 -51.45 -27.75 5.19
C GLU A 528 -49.94 -27.75 4.97
N VAL A 529 -49.32 -26.60 5.25
CA VAL A 529 -47.87 -26.43 5.28
C VAL A 529 -47.32 -26.99 6.58
N THR A 530 -46.20 -27.70 6.48
CA THR A 530 -45.54 -28.38 7.59
C THR A 530 -44.29 -27.64 8.08
N PHE A 531 -44.04 -27.74 9.39
CA PHE A 531 -42.97 -27.02 10.06
C PHE A 531 -42.24 -27.91 11.07
N SER A 532 -40.99 -27.52 11.37
CA SER A 532 -40.22 -27.99 12.51
C SER A 532 -40.00 -26.83 13.47
N LYS A 533 -40.33 -26.99 14.75
CA LYS A 533 -40.14 -25.95 15.78
C LYS A 533 -38.71 -26.03 16.32
N HIS A 534 -37.96 -24.94 16.19
CA HIS A 534 -36.60 -24.83 16.66
C HIS A 534 -36.53 -24.39 18.14
N TRP A 535 -35.34 -24.54 18.75
CA TRP A 535 -35.09 -24.28 20.17
C TRP A 535 -35.28 -22.80 20.57
N ASP A 536 -35.17 -21.90 19.60
CA ASP A 536 -35.43 -20.46 19.71
C ASP A 536 -36.94 -20.12 19.65
N GLY A 537 -37.80 -21.11 19.45
CA GLY A 537 -39.26 -20.95 19.36
C GLY A 537 -39.77 -20.59 17.97
N VAL A 538 -38.89 -20.44 16.98
CA VAL A 538 -39.26 -20.15 15.58
C VAL A 538 -39.65 -21.45 14.87
N TYR A 539 -40.66 -21.37 14.01
CA TYR A 539 -41.05 -22.47 13.13
C TYR A 539 -40.30 -22.35 11.81
N HIS A 540 -39.61 -23.40 11.40
CA HIS A 540 -38.97 -23.46 10.09
C HIS A 540 -39.82 -24.30 9.16
N TYR A 541 -40.01 -23.84 7.92
CA TYR A 541 -40.61 -24.65 6.88
C TYR A 541 -39.83 -25.96 6.73
N ASP A 542 -40.55 -27.08 6.80
CA ASP A 542 -39.96 -28.41 6.70
C ASP A 542 -40.98 -29.35 6.06
N LYS A 543 -40.69 -29.80 4.84
CA LYS A 543 -41.53 -30.74 4.08
C LYS A 543 -41.78 -32.06 4.83
N ALA A 544 -40.91 -32.43 5.77
CA ALA A 544 -41.04 -33.63 6.61
C ALA A 544 -41.52 -33.33 8.03
N GLY A 545 -41.81 -32.06 8.34
CA GLY A 545 -42.28 -31.61 9.64
C GLY A 545 -43.75 -31.94 9.90
N THR A 546 -44.35 -31.21 10.84
CA THR A 546 -45.76 -31.38 11.21
C THR A 546 -46.57 -30.15 10.84
N ALA A 547 -47.82 -30.35 10.44
CA ALA A 547 -48.74 -29.25 10.21
C ALA A 547 -49.06 -28.51 11.52
N GLY A 548 -49.28 -27.21 11.38
CA GLY A 548 -49.70 -26.34 12.47
C GLY A 548 -48.58 -25.77 13.32
N PHE A 549 -48.90 -24.66 13.98
CA PHE A 549 -48.03 -23.92 14.88
C PHE A 549 -48.87 -23.16 15.91
N ALA A 550 -48.29 -22.69 16.99
CA ALA A 550 -49.00 -21.91 18.00
C ALA A 550 -48.22 -20.64 18.38
N THR A 551 -48.96 -19.61 18.80
CA THR A 551 -48.39 -18.38 19.35
C THR A 551 -47.65 -18.66 20.66
N GLY A 552 -46.53 -17.98 20.87
CA GLY A 552 -45.74 -18.06 22.10
C GLY A 552 -46.38 -17.28 23.25
N ALA A 553 -45.65 -17.19 24.37
CA ALA A 553 -46.12 -16.54 25.59
C ALA A 553 -46.40 -15.04 25.43
N ASP A 554 -45.78 -14.38 24.45
CA ASP A 554 -46.03 -12.99 24.06
C ASP A 554 -47.20 -12.83 23.07
N GLY A 555 -47.80 -13.94 22.64
CA GLY A 555 -48.84 -14.03 21.62
C GLY A 555 -48.33 -13.83 20.19
N THR A 556 -47.03 -14.02 19.93
CA THR A 556 -46.45 -13.97 18.59
C THR A 556 -45.99 -15.34 18.08
N ALA A 557 -45.88 -15.51 16.77
CA ALA A 557 -45.21 -16.66 16.16
C ALA A 557 -44.43 -16.20 14.92
N ALA A 558 -43.22 -16.73 14.73
CA ALA A 558 -42.41 -16.49 13.55
C ALA A 558 -42.26 -17.78 12.74
N ILE A 559 -42.36 -17.66 11.42
CA ILE A 559 -42.14 -18.73 10.46
C ILE A 559 -41.02 -18.28 9.52
N TYR A 560 -39.96 -19.07 9.39
CA TYR A 560 -38.85 -18.82 8.46
C TYR A 560 -38.74 -19.89 7.38
N TYR A 561 -38.03 -19.55 6.31
CA TYR A 561 -37.77 -20.41 5.15
C TYR A 561 -39.02 -20.79 4.36
N ILE A 562 -40.12 -20.06 4.53
CA ILE A 562 -41.37 -20.33 3.83
C ILE A 562 -41.19 -20.06 2.33
N PRO A 563 -41.53 -20.98 1.42
CA PRO A 563 -41.42 -20.72 -0.01
C PRO A 563 -42.26 -19.51 -0.46
N GLU A 564 -41.84 -18.85 -1.54
CA GLU A 564 -42.65 -17.83 -2.21
C GLU A 564 -44.00 -18.43 -2.65
N GLY A 565 -45.10 -17.71 -2.41
CA GLY A 565 -46.42 -18.20 -2.74
C GLY A 565 -47.57 -17.48 -2.04
N GLN A 566 -48.76 -17.91 -2.39
CA GLN A 566 -50.01 -17.47 -1.78
C GLN A 566 -50.44 -18.49 -0.73
N TYR A 567 -50.77 -18.00 0.46
CA TYR A 567 -51.14 -18.79 1.62
C TYR A 567 -52.41 -18.28 2.27
N VAL A 568 -53.03 -19.13 3.08
CA VAL A 568 -54.15 -18.77 3.95
C VAL A 568 -53.80 -19.14 5.38
N LEU A 569 -53.70 -18.13 6.24
CA LEU A 569 -53.50 -18.29 7.67
C LEU A 569 -54.85 -18.55 8.35
N ARG A 570 -54.97 -19.69 9.03
CA ARG A 570 -56.19 -20.13 9.70
C ARG A 570 -55.94 -20.44 11.17
N GLU A 571 -56.73 -19.84 12.04
CA GLU A 571 -56.80 -20.25 13.44
C GLU A 571 -57.56 -21.57 13.57
N THR A 572 -57.02 -22.54 14.30
CA THR A 572 -57.61 -23.88 14.48
C THR A 572 -58.18 -24.09 15.89
N ALA A 573 -58.10 -23.07 16.73
CA ALA A 573 -58.66 -23.11 18.08
C ALA A 573 -60.19 -23.23 18.03
N SER A 574 -60.75 -24.17 18.80
CA SER A 574 -62.19 -24.18 19.08
C SER A 574 -62.48 -23.15 20.16
N LEU A 575 -62.79 -21.91 19.76
CA LEU A 575 -63.00 -20.81 20.70
C LEU A 575 -64.36 -20.87 21.39
N GLY A 576 -64.54 -21.85 22.28
CA GLY A 576 -65.63 -21.90 23.25
C GLY A 576 -65.47 -20.89 24.41
N LEU A 577 -64.60 -19.89 24.26
CA LEU A 577 -64.16 -18.96 25.32
C LEU A 577 -64.74 -17.54 25.15
N GLY A 578 -65.90 -17.41 24.49
CA GLY A 578 -66.54 -16.10 24.27
C GLY A 578 -65.97 -15.29 23.10
N TYR A 579 -65.31 -15.95 22.15
CA TYR A 579 -64.88 -15.30 20.91
C TYR A 579 -65.72 -15.77 19.73
N ALA A 580 -65.94 -14.87 18.78
CA ALA A 580 -66.55 -15.19 17.51
C ALA A 580 -65.61 -16.05 16.66
N GLN A 581 -66.18 -16.74 15.67
CA GLN A 581 -65.43 -17.57 14.74
C GLN A 581 -64.45 -16.68 13.95
N PRO A 582 -63.14 -16.93 14.06
CA PRO A 582 -62.15 -16.13 13.36
C PRO A 582 -62.25 -16.33 11.84
N LYS A 583 -61.88 -15.28 11.10
CA LYS A 583 -61.85 -15.31 9.64
C LYS A 583 -60.42 -15.63 9.19
N ASP A 584 -60.31 -16.47 8.18
CA ASP A 584 -59.04 -16.76 7.51
C ASP A 584 -58.41 -15.48 6.94
N ILE A 585 -57.09 -15.37 7.00
CA ILE A 585 -56.34 -14.23 6.47
C ILE A 585 -55.47 -14.71 5.28
N PRO A 586 -55.67 -14.17 4.06
CA PRO A 586 -54.76 -14.45 2.96
C PRO A 586 -53.41 -13.77 3.20
N VAL A 587 -52.32 -14.47 2.87
CA VAL A 587 -50.93 -14.03 3.04
C VAL A 587 -50.18 -14.30 1.74
N GLU A 588 -49.63 -13.26 1.14
CA GLU A 588 -48.72 -13.38 -0.01
C GLU A 588 -47.28 -13.24 0.47
N VAL A 589 -46.48 -14.27 0.24
CA VAL A 589 -45.04 -14.25 0.46
C VAL A 589 -44.37 -14.03 -0.89
N THR A 590 -43.59 -12.97 -1.00
CA THR A 590 -42.76 -12.64 -2.16
C THR A 590 -41.28 -12.69 -1.80
N GLN A 591 -40.41 -12.64 -2.79
CA GLN A 591 -38.95 -12.58 -2.60
C GLN A 591 -38.45 -11.35 -1.82
N GLN A 592 -39.29 -10.33 -1.62
CA GLN A 592 -38.95 -9.13 -0.83
C GLN A 592 -39.16 -9.31 0.68
N ASN A 593 -39.71 -10.46 1.10
CA ASN A 593 -40.14 -10.69 2.47
C ASN A 593 -39.12 -11.47 3.31
N GLY A 594 -37.84 -11.06 3.22
CA GLY A 594 -36.77 -11.60 4.07
C GLY A 594 -36.97 -11.27 5.55
N ILE A 595 -36.18 -11.88 6.45
CA ILE A 595 -36.25 -11.61 7.90
C ILE A 595 -36.10 -10.11 8.24
N SER A 596 -35.35 -9.33 7.45
CA SER A 596 -35.24 -7.88 7.64
C SER A 596 -36.52 -7.11 7.30
N ASN A 597 -37.41 -7.69 6.50
CA ASN A 597 -38.68 -7.12 6.07
C ASN A 597 -39.78 -8.20 5.99
N PRO A 598 -40.16 -8.82 7.12
CA PRO A 598 -41.04 -9.97 7.12
C PRO A 598 -42.48 -9.56 6.80
N ILE A 599 -43.27 -10.50 6.29
CA ILE A 599 -44.73 -10.31 6.27
C ILE A 599 -45.22 -10.29 7.71
N THR A 600 -45.78 -9.16 8.14
CA THR A 600 -46.33 -9.01 9.49
C THR A 600 -47.84 -9.13 9.45
N VAL A 601 -48.38 -10.14 10.12
CA VAL A 601 -49.82 -10.41 10.20
C VAL A 601 -50.30 -10.15 11.61
N ARG A 602 -51.26 -9.22 11.75
CA ARG A 602 -51.99 -9.03 13.00
C ARG A 602 -53.33 -9.73 12.92
N PHE A 603 -53.46 -10.86 13.60
CA PHE A 603 -54.67 -11.67 13.61
C PHE A 603 -55.49 -11.33 14.85
N GLN A 604 -56.78 -11.06 14.68
CA GLN A 604 -57.66 -10.57 15.76
C GLN A 604 -58.83 -11.52 15.97
N ASN A 605 -59.17 -11.79 17.24
CA ASN A 605 -60.46 -12.42 17.57
C ASN A 605 -61.40 -11.39 18.16
N ASP A 606 -62.60 -11.34 17.60
CA ASP A 606 -63.69 -10.52 18.11
C ASP A 606 -64.41 -11.22 19.27
N PRO A 607 -64.78 -10.50 20.34
CA PRO A 607 -65.68 -11.06 21.34
C PRO A 607 -67.03 -11.37 20.69
N THR A 608 -67.69 -12.44 21.16
CA THR A 608 -69.12 -12.59 20.91
C THR A 608 -69.90 -11.45 21.58
N MET A 609 -70.99 -11.02 20.95
CA MET A 609 -71.84 -9.95 21.46
C MET A 609 -73.31 -10.32 21.55
N LEU A 610 -73.92 -9.84 22.64
CA LEU A 610 -75.35 -9.74 22.84
C LEU A 610 -75.71 -8.29 23.17
N GLU A 611 -76.63 -7.71 22.40
CA GLU A 611 -77.25 -6.42 22.65
C GLU A 611 -78.63 -6.63 23.26
N PHE A 612 -78.89 -5.94 24.36
CA PHE A 612 -80.18 -5.88 25.02
C PHE A 612 -80.73 -4.46 24.96
N SER A 613 -81.99 -4.33 24.56
CA SER A 613 -82.72 -3.06 24.60
C SER A 613 -83.99 -3.15 25.44
N LYS A 614 -84.23 -2.09 26.19
CA LYS A 614 -85.35 -1.90 27.09
C LYS A 614 -86.04 -0.59 26.76
N ALA A 615 -87.34 -0.67 26.48
CA ALA A 615 -88.13 0.49 26.11
C ALA A 615 -89.49 0.50 26.80
N ASP A 616 -90.12 1.66 26.80
CA ASP A 616 -91.54 1.79 27.08
C ASP A 616 -92.34 1.11 25.95
N ALA A 617 -93.30 0.26 26.32
CA ALA A 617 -94.10 -0.52 25.37
C ALA A 617 -95.01 0.35 24.49
N VAL A 618 -95.33 1.57 24.90
CA VAL A 618 -96.19 2.52 24.19
C VAL A 618 -95.34 3.54 23.42
N THR A 619 -94.47 4.28 24.11
CA THR A 619 -93.72 5.39 23.48
C THR A 619 -92.52 4.90 22.67
N LYS A 620 -92.05 3.67 22.94
CA LYS A 620 -90.80 3.09 22.40
C LYS A 620 -89.53 3.85 22.79
N GLU A 621 -89.64 4.80 23.70
CA GLU A 621 -88.48 5.52 24.24
C GLU A 621 -87.66 4.59 25.15
N PRO A 622 -86.32 4.79 25.22
CA PRO A 622 -85.46 3.97 26.04
C PRO A 622 -85.79 4.08 27.54
N LEU A 623 -85.74 2.95 28.25
CA LEU A 623 -86.23 2.87 29.63
C LEU A 623 -85.18 2.28 30.59
N ASP A 624 -84.72 3.11 31.52
CA ASP A 624 -83.76 2.77 32.58
C ASP A 624 -84.42 2.62 33.96
N GLY A 625 -83.68 2.11 34.94
CA GLY A 625 -84.09 2.01 36.36
C GLY A 625 -84.63 0.64 36.78
N GLY A 626 -84.76 -0.29 35.82
CA GLY A 626 -85.01 -1.71 36.07
C GLY A 626 -83.73 -2.48 36.40
N THR A 627 -83.88 -3.66 37.00
CA THR A 627 -82.78 -4.60 37.29
C THR A 627 -83.07 -5.95 36.67
N PHE A 628 -82.05 -6.56 36.07
CA PHE A 628 -82.19 -7.76 35.25
C PHE A 628 -81.17 -8.84 35.64
N ARG A 629 -81.44 -10.09 35.29
CA ARG A 629 -80.52 -11.23 35.38
C ARG A 629 -80.30 -11.84 34.01
N LEU A 630 -79.06 -12.25 33.73
CA LEU A 630 -78.73 -13.07 32.58
C LEU A 630 -78.57 -14.52 33.04
N LEU A 631 -79.34 -15.43 32.44
CA LEU A 631 -79.34 -16.86 32.73
C LEU A 631 -78.73 -17.61 31.54
N ASP A 632 -77.89 -18.60 31.82
CA ASP A 632 -77.36 -19.53 30.81
C ASP A 632 -78.38 -20.59 30.37
N GLU A 633 -77.97 -21.48 29.47
CA GLU A 633 -78.83 -22.53 28.93
C GLU A 633 -79.31 -23.53 29.99
N SER A 634 -78.54 -23.72 31.06
CA SER A 634 -78.91 -24.55 32.21
C SER A 634 -79.85 -23.85 33.20
N GLY A 635 -80.07 -22.54 33.00
CA GLY A 635 -80.84 -21.68 33.91
C GLY A 635 -80.03 -21.13 35.09
N ALA A 636 -78.70 -21.27 35.07
CA ALA A 636 -77.83 -20.68 36.09
C ALA A 636 -77.55 -19.20 35.81
N VAL A 637 -77.39 -18.41 36.86
CA VAL A 637 -77.11 -16.96 36.74
C VAL A 637 -75.67 -16.75 36.26
N VAL A 638 -75.53 -16.03 35.14
CA VAL A 638 -74.25 -15.53 34.65
C VAL A 638 -73.88 -14.30 35.47
N LYS A 639 -72.78 -14.39 36.22
CA LYS A 639 -72.23 -13.23 36.93
C LYS A 639 -71.52 -12.30 35.97
N LEU A 640 -71.78 -11.01 36.12
CA LEU A 640 -71.37 -9.98 35.17
C LEU A 640 -70.56 -8.88 35.86
N LYS A 641 -69.48 -8.47 35.21
CA LYS A 641 -68.70 -7.31 35.62
C LYS A 641 -68.83 -6.21 34.60
N ASP A 642 -69.05 -4.99 35.09
CA ASP A 642 -69.03 -3.78 34.28
C ASP A 642 -67.65 -3.59 33.62
N ILE A 643 -67.67 -3.38 32.31
CA ILE A 643 -66.53 -2.87 31.55
C ILE A 643 -66.59 -1.34 31.56
N GLU A 644 -67.74 -0.82 31.16
CA GLU A 644 -68.12 0.59 31.13
C GLU A 644 -69.66 0.66 31.33
N PRO A 645 -70.24 1.81 31.70
CA PRO A 645 -71.67 1.88 32.02
C PRO A 645 -72.56 1.34 30.88
N GLY A 646 -73.31 0.27 31.16
CA GLY A 646 -74.16 -0.41 30.16
C GLY A 646 -73.43 -1.48 29.32
N SER A 647 -72.18 -1.82 29.64
CA SER A 647 -71.37 -2.81 28.91
C SER A 647 -70.75 -3.79 29.90
N TYR A 648 -70.98 -5.06 29.70
CA TYR A 648 -70.72 -6.12 30.67
C TYR A 648 -69.93 -7.26 30.05
N ARG A 649 -69.25 -8.04 30.90
CA ARG A 649 -68.69 -9.35 30.55
C ARG A 649 -68.92 -10.38 31.66
N PRO A 650 -68.96 -11.69 31.34
CA PRO A 650 -68.88 -12.73 32.34
C PRO A 650 -67.60 -12.61 33.19
N ASP A 651 -67.75 -12.71 34.50
CA ASP A 651 -66.65 -12.63 35.46
C ASP A 651 -67.09 -13.34 36.76
N ALA A 652 -66.26 -14.22 37.33
CA ALA A 652 -66.64 -15.04 38.48
C ALA A 652 -66.91 -14.20 39.75
N GLU A 653 -66.22 -13.07 39.85
CA GLU A 653 -66.37 -12.03 40.87
C GLU A 653 -67.40 -10.95 40.49
N GLY A 654 -68.12 -11.14 39.38
CA GLY A 654 -69.17 -10.24 38.93
C GLY A 654 -70.45 -10.29 39.78
N GLU A 655 -71.36 -9.37 39.47
CA GLU A 655 -72.68 -9.25 40.10
C GLU A 655 -73.71 -10.14 39.42
N ALA A 656 -74.71 -10.58 40.20
CA ALA A 656 -75.78 -11.44 39.70
C ALA A 656 -76.83 -10.66 38.87
N THR A 657 -76.84 -9.33 38.96
CA THR A 657 -77.80 -8.48 38.27
C THR A 657 -77.11 -7.36 37.51
N PHE A 658 -77.71 -6.90 36.42
CA PHE A 658 -77.26 -5.76 35.63
C PHE A 658 -78.37 -4.72 35.46
N VAL A 659 -77.99 -3.52 35.03
CA VAL A 659 -78.90 -2.42 34.68
C VAL A 659 -78.66 -1.93 33.25
N THR A 660 -79.63 -1.25 32.67
CA THR A 660 -79.45 -0.58 31.37
C THR A 660 -78.88 0.83 31.55
N LYS A 661 -78.28 1.34 30.48
CA LYS A 661 -77.87 2.74 30.34
C LYS A 661 -78.44 3.28 29.04
N GLY A 662 -79.31 4.29 29.13
CA GLY A 662 -80.02 4.80 27.96
C GLY A 662 -80.93 3.74 27.33
N GLY A 663 -81.51 2.86 28.15
CA GLY A 663 -82.33 1.72 27.73
C GLY A 663 -81.55 0.57 27.07
N GLU A 664 -80.21 0.59 27.10
CA GLU A 664 -79.40 -0.46 26.46
C GLU A 664 -78.46 -1.15 27.44
N ALA A 665 -78.14 -2.41 27.17
CA ALA A 665 -77.02 -3.12 27.77
C ALA A 665 -76.34 -4.01 26.72
N VAL A 666 -75.01 -4.09 26.77
CA VAL A 666 -74.20 -4.90 25.85
C VAL A 666 -73.41 -5.92 26.66
N PHE A 667 -73.39 -7.16 26.21
CA PHE A 667 -72.62 -8.25 26.84
C PHE A 667 -71.58 -8.75 25.85
N ARG A 668 -70.33 -8.80 26.31
CA ARG A 668 -69.18 -9.27 25.54
C ARG A 668 -68.65 -10.56 26.15
N TYR A 669 -68.02 -11.40 25.32
CA TYR A 669 -67.40 -12.65 25.75
C TYR A 669 -68.38 -13.71 26.27
N LEU A 670 -69.60 -13.72 25.74
CA LEU A 670 -70.57 -14.77 26.04
C LEU A 670 -70.22 -16.05 25.29
N THR A 671 -70.06 -17.16 26.00
CA THR A 671 -69.86 -18.46 25.36
C THR A 671 -71.03 -18.80 24.43
N PRO A 672 -70.81 -19.36 23.22
CA PRO A 672 -71.90 -19.70 22.32
C PRO A 672 -72.90 -20.69 22.93
N GLN A 673 -74.12 -20.23 23.26
CA GLN A 673 -75.23 -21.01 23.81
C GLN A 673 -76.52 -20.17 23.85
N LYS A 674 -77.62 -20.77 24.33
CA LYS A 674 -78.85 -20.04 24.63
C LYS A 674 -78.73 -19.25 25.93
N TYR A 675 -79.16 -18.00 25.92
CA TYR A 675 -79.27 -17.14 27.11
C TYR A 675 -80.71 -16.66 27.30
N THR A 676 -81.08 -16.39 28.55
CA THR A 676 -82.36 -15.79 28.92
C THR A 676 -82.15 -14.58 29.81
N ILE A 677 -82.77 -13.45 29.46
CA ILE A 677 -82.83 -12.27 30.33
C ILE A 677 -84.14 -12.33 31.11
N GLU A 678 -84.05 -12.21 32.43
CA GLU A 678 -85.17 -12.11 33.37
C GLU A 678 -85.18 -10.71 34.00
N GLU A 679 -86.32 -10.02 33.95
CA GLU A 679 -86.50 -8.76 34.66
C GLU A 679 -86.90 -9.02 36.12
N VAL A 680 -86.02 -8.63 37.04
CA VAL A 680 -86.19 -8.85 38.49
C VAL A 680 -87.07 -7.74 39.08
N THR A 681 -86.77 -6.49 38.74
CA THR A 681 -87.51 -5.31 39.21
C THR A 681 -87.71 -4.37 38.03
N ALA A 682 -88.96 -4.08 37.66
CA ALA A 682 -89.27 -3.06 36.67
C ALA A 682 -88.90 -1.65 37.16
N PRO A 683 -88.66 -0.71 36.23
CA PRO A 683 -88.59 0.71 36.52
C PRO A 683 -89.79 1.21 37.33
N SER A 684 -89.59 2.22 38.17
CA SER A 684 -90.66 2.80 38.98
C SER A 684 -91.82 3.28 38.11
N GLY A 685 -93.03 2.75 38.34
CA GLY A 685 -94.22 3.10 37.56
C GLY A 685 -94.52 2.17 36.39
N TYR A 686 -93.80 1.05 36.22
CA TYR A 686 -93.96 0.10 35.12
C TYR A 686 -94.26 -1.32 35.61
N THR A 687 -94.79 -2.19 34.73
CA THR A 687 -94.98 -3.63 34.98
C THR A 687 -93.81 -4.45 34.40
N ASN A 688 -93.35 -5.50 35.09
CA ASN A 688 -92.32 -6.39 34.54
C ASN A 688 -92.77 -7.09 33.25
N ASP A 689 -91.86 -7.27 32.30
CA ASP A 689 -92.03 -8.19 31.16
C ASP A 689 -91.68 -9.64 31.56
N THR A 690 -92.20 -10.57 30.77
CA THR A 690 -91.84 -11.99 30.83
C THR A 690 -90.41 -12.23 30.33
N PRO A 691 -89.67 -13.23 30.88
CA PRO A 691 -88.31 -13.53 30.44
C PRO A 691 -88.20 -13.76 28.92
N LYS A 692 -87.11 -13.27 28.32
CA LYS A 692 -86.84 -13.42 26.87
C LYS A 692 -85.54 -14.17 26.65
N SER A 693 -85.50 -15.03 25.65
CA SER A 693 -84.29 -15.79 25.30
C SER A 693 -83.75 -15.47 23.92
N VAL A 694 -82.45 -15.65 23.74
CA VAL A 694 -81.74 -15.59 22.45
C VAL A 694 -80.66 -16.65 22.42
N THR A 695 -80.25 -17.06 21.22
CA THR A 695 -79.05 -17.90 21.06
C THR A 695 -77.89 -17.01 20.64
N VAL A 696 -76.82 -17.01 21.42
CA VAL A 696 -75.53 -16.44 21.02
C VAL A 696 -74.75 -17.56 20.34
N THR A 697 -74.25 -17.29 19.14
CA THR A 697 -73.47 -18.23 18.33
C THR A 697 -72.06 -17.69 18.11
N ALA A 698 -71.16 -18.52 17.59
CA ALA A 698 -69.83 -18.06 17.18
C ALA A 698 -69.88 -17.05 16.03
N GLN A 699 -71.02 -16.88 15.35
CA GLN A 699 -71.19 -15.90 14.27
C GLN A 699 -71.62 -14.51 14.78
N ASN A 700 -71.90 -14.38 16.08
CA ASN A 700 -72.35 -13.12 16.67
C ASN A 700 -71.19 -12.26 17.14
N ASP A 701 -70.44 -11.69 16.19
CA ASP A 701 -69.34 -10.75 16.45
C ASP A 701 -69.85 -9.31 16.69
N VAL A 702 -68.91 -8.35 16.75
CA VAL A 702 -69.22 -6.93 16.95
C VAL A 702 -70.11 -6.31 15.87
N SER A 703 -70.08 -6.85 14.65
CA SER A 703 -70.87 -6.39 13.51
C SER A 703 -72.23 -7.08 13.40
N ASN A 704 -72.41 -8.19 14.12
CA ASN A 704 -73.59 -9.05 14.04
C ASN A 704 -74.02 -9.56 15.43
N ALA A 705 -74.16 -8.66 16.40
CA ALA A 705 -74.56 -9.03 17.76
C ALA A 705 -75.91 -9.77 17.78
N ALA A 706 -76.03 -10.76 18.66
CA ALA A 706 -77.34 -11.31 19.02
C ALA A 706 -78.17 -10.21 19.70
N LYS A 707 -79.50 -10.19 19.52
CA LYS A 707 -80.34 -9.09 20.03
C LYS A 707 -81.51 -9.62 20.85
N ILE A 708 -81.74 -9.03 22.01
CA ILE A 708 -82.95 -9.19 22.83
C ILE A 708 -83.59 -7.83 23.05
N ASN A 709 -84.90 -7.74 22.93
CA ASN A 709 -85.66 -6.58 23.36
C ASN A 709 -86.68 -6.97 24.43
N MET A 710 -86.90 -6.06 25.38
CA MET A 710 -87.96 -6.12 26.39
C MET A 710 -88.70 -4.79 26.45
N GLN A 711 -89.99 -4.85 26.78
CA GLN A 711 -90.82 -3.66 26.84
C GLN A 711 -91.78 -3.72 28.03
N ASP A 712 -91.87 -2.62 28.77
CA ASP A 712 -92.83 -2.53 29.88
C ASP A 712 -93.94 -1.56 29.58
N TYR A 713 -95.13 -1.90 30.09
CA TYR A 713 -96.24 -0.97 30.11
C TYR A 713 -96.18 -0.13 31.39
N ALA A 714 -96.40 1.17 31.25
CA ALA A 714 -96.64 2.03 32.41
C ALA A 714 -97.87 1.52 33.17
N LEU A 715 -97.80 1.54 34.50
CA LEU A 715 -98.91 1.20 35.38
C LEU A 715 -100.09 2.11 35.06
N THR A 716 -101.13 1.52 34.47
CA THR A 716 -102.33 2.24 34.07
C THR A 716 -103.43 1.98 35.09
N LEU A 717 -104.02 3.06 35.60
CA LEU A 717 -105.24 3.01 36.38
C LEU A 717 -106.42 3.20 35.42
N VAL A 718 -107.27 2.19 35.31
CA VAL A 718 -108.54 2.29 34.59
C VAL A 718 -109.63 2.61 35.61
N PHE A 719 -110.35 3.71 35.37
CA PHE A 719 -111.50 4.09 36.16
C PHE A 719 -112.78 3.84 35.36
N ASP A 720 -113.51 2.79 35.72
CA ASP A 720 -114.85 2.57 35.16
C ASP A 720 -115.88 3.20 36.10
N LYS A 721 -116.53 4.28 35.64
CA LYS A 721 -117.72 4.79 36.31
C LYS A 721 -118.94 4.17 35.67
N ALA A 722 -119.61 3.28 36.39
CA ALA A 722 -120.93 2.79 36.02
C ALA A 722 -122.03 3.47 36.86
N ASP A 723 -123.24 3.50 36.31
CA ASP A 723 -124.46 3.84 37.04
C ASP A 723 -124.84 2.71 38.01
N GLY A 724 -125.12 3.04 39.27
CA GLY A 724 -125.33 2.06 40.33
C GLY A 724 -126.67 1.31 40.28
N LEU A 725 -127.57 1.67 39.37
CA LEU A 725 -128.82 0.96 39.13
C LEU A 725 -128.79 0.11 37.84
N THR A 726 -128.00 0.52 36.86
CA THR A 726 -128.06 -0.03 35.50
C THR A 726 -126.77 -0.67 34.98
N ASP A 727 -125.66 -0.57 35.72
CA ASP A 727 -124.30 -1.01 35.35
C ASP A 727 -123.79 -0.45 34.02
N LYS A 728 -124.46 0.56 33.44
CA LYS A 728 -124.04 1.21 32.20
C LYS A 728 -122.92 2.22 32.47
N PRO A 729 -121.95 2.38 31.55
CA PRO A 729 -120.90 3.40 31.67
C PRO A 729 -121.49 4.81 31.73
N LEU A 730 -120.96 5.64 32.63
CA LEU A 730 -121.28 7.06 32.77
C LEU A 730 -120.19 7.91 32.11
N ASP A 731 -120.56 8.63 31.05
CA ASP A 731 -119.65 9.49 30.29
C ASP A 731 -119.53 10.90 30.92
N GLY A 732 -118.40 11.58 30.71
CA GLY A 732 -118.15 12.95 31.21
C GLY A 732 -117.88 13.08 32.72
N CYS A 733 -117.64 11.99 33.43
CA CYS A 733 -117.32 12.01 34.85
C CYS A 733 -115.89 12.51 35.11
N THR A 734 -115.74 13.52 35.98
CA THR A 734 -114.43 13.99 36.46
C THR A 734 -114.05 13.26 37.74
N PHE A 735 -112.92 12.55 37.70
CA PHE A 735 -112.31 11.97 38.89
C PHE A 735 -111.28 12.95 39.47
N ILE A 736 -111.42 13.30 40.75
CA ILE A 736 -110.42 14.09 41.48
C ILE A 736 -109.65 13.13 42.39
N GLY A 737 -108.40 12.84 42.02
CA GLY A 737 -107.48 12.06 42.84
C GLY A 737 -106.54 12.99 43.62
N CYS A 738 -106.53 12.89 44.95
CA CYS A 738 -105.44 13.43 45.77
C CYS A 738 -104.39 12.35 45.99
N CYS A 739 -103.14 12.59 45.59
CA CYS A 739 -102.02 11.71 45.90
C CYS A 739 -101.27 12.27 47.12
N THR A 740 -101.32 11.59 48.25
CA THR A 740 -100.54 11.91 49.46
C THR A 740 -99.75 10.67 49.89
N GLU A 741 -98.43 10.75 49.75
CA GLU A 741 -97.35 9.90 50.28
C GLU A 741 -97.54 8.36 50.43
N ARG A 742 -96.72 7.62 49.65
CA ARG A 742 -96.04 6.33 49.94
C ARG A 742 -96.76 5.21 50.73
N THR A 743 -98.08 5.07 50.65
CA THR A 743 -98.74 3.79 51.03
C THR A 743 -99.81 3.41 50.02
N ASN A 744 -99.76 2.16 49.53
CA ASN A 744 -100.72 1.54 48.60
C ASN A 744 -102.11 1.30 49.27
N LYS A 745 -102.70 2.31 49.90
CA LYS A 745 -104.04 2.24 50.48
C LYS A 745 -104.83 3.50 50.17
N PHE A 746 -105.80 3.37 49.28
CA PHE A 746 -106.83 4.38 49.04
C PHE A 746 -107.99 4.14 50.01
N THR A 747 -108.22 5.07 50.93
CA THR A 747 -109.46 5.12 51.71
C THR A 747 -110.45 6.05 51.00
N PRO A 748 -111.70 5.60 50.70
CA PRO A 748 -112.69 6.48 50.10
C PRO A 748 -113.04 7.63 51.05
N TYR A 749 -112.89 8.86 50.58
CA TYR A 749 -113.35 10.05 51.30
C TYR A 749 -114.88 10.14 51.18
N ARG A 750 -115.59 10.07 52.30
CA ARG A 750 -117.06 10.20 52.34
C ARG A 750 -117.42 11.68 52.42
N ILE A 751 -118.19 12.18 51.45
CA ILE A 751 -118.70 13.56 51.44
C ILE A 751 -119.68 13.74 52.63
N PRO A 752 -119.43 14.65 53.59
CA PRO A 752 -120.39 14.94 54.66
C PRO A 752 -121.53 15.80 54.10
N GLY A 753 -122.77 15.29 54.08
CA GLY A 753 -123.94 16.13 53.73
C GLY A 753 -125.19 15.44 53.20
N ALA A 754 -125.14 14.17 52.76
CA ALA A 754 -126.33 13.48 52.28
C ALA A 754 -127.05 12.73 53.42
N ARG A 755 -128.15 13.31 53.93
CA ARG A 755 -129.14 12.61 54.76
C ARG A 755 -130.04 11.78 53.85
N PHE A 756 -130.24 10.50 54.18
CA PHE A 756 -131.38 9.71 53.69
C PHE A 756 -132.40 9.53 54.83
N PRO A 757 -133.72 9.48 54.53
CA PRO A 757 -134.76 9.23 55.53
C PRO A 757 -134.81 7.76 55.97
N SER A 758 -135.37 7.57 57.15
CA SER A 758 -135.48 6.34 57.96
C SER A 758 -136.35 5.22 57.36
N GLU A 759 -135.81 3.99 57.49
CA GLU A 759 -136.43 2.66 57.64
C GLU A 759 -137.61 2.22 56.74
N LEU A 760 -137.32 1.25 55.87
CA LEU A 760 -137.74 -0.15 56.01
C LEU A 760 -136.69 -1.10 55.42
#